data_AF-A0A1G3WQ39-F1
#
_entry.id   AF-A0A1G3WQ39-F1
#
_cell.length_a   1.000
_cell.length_b   1.000
_cell.length_c   1.000
_cell.angle_alpha   90.00
_cell.angle_beta   90.00
_cell.angle_gamma   90.00
#
_symmetry.space_group_name_H-M   'P 1'
#
loop_
_entity.id
_entity.type
_entity.pdbx_description
1 polymer ?
#
loop_
_entity_poly.entity_id
_entity_poly.type
_entity_poly.pdbx_seq_one_letter_code
_entity_poly.pdbx_strand_id
1 'polypeptide(L)'
;MLKIRCRFIVLILFLFTLMACTPTGIAVPKDRMDAPQGLSITGSTLEWQAVDGARKYDVYANGEKVDTVTGIAYDIGAPIVRTLYYLVTKGTLSIDESLPSISVAFVPGSATEVDQILSILISRDYEEPYDGFPEELVRRGMTAAEFQTLLDGFEDFQDVMSTTSDPLLINAALVELFAAIPNFEAVIAGVFKFIPTRLDDKIKDAERVITYYETTYPVATRTAKIDAVIAKLEAALAVDQAYATLLAEDRDRIIATLAAVADSLVTAHAALSGDLFTDLIGMIEDTDANAAELVLVKDEVVAVLLESMPSVDDLTMLYRLVFDLSAAALGDRADDATIGYANDFAAYVHAEYQLGLAYLGSLDVAYFEQLTAWEEDGASAQLLYARTLSLVARYQRSFQTAHADQFDDLDDLFDDDQRFAFMRVHTTLALSVLGQTAGTYVTDSDGIHLEALLAAMTSAQFSASAEAAAIFDDALADYFADADANFVELFVLRLGFAGGLFLRNTATDVAYANETEFVLARERASCAFWKEWFRFLGIMSDQLSDEALLSLTTLFGEAVSGDSLSVEIELDPVYADAFDIAFDAALAETNGDAAALIRSLAAYVNDTDLFDGLDDLVQSIHTHDVAAYGADYLASYSYDTTYKSYRVAIYGADRIAGFLTQTVSSDCAEAIQIYVAVATTAIVRAGTGWTTFQIEQQSDGWIDWIDDLADAALAIKDLNPDALTYQELVALEAYLELLESTPF
;
A
#
# COMPACT_ATOMS: atom_id res chain seq x y z
N MET A 1 -6.46 -27.64 -6.27
CA MET A 1 -7.67 -26.82 -6.16
C MET A 1 -7.85 -26.10 -4.81
N LEU A 2 -7.67 -26.75 -3.63
CA LEU A 2 -7.75 -26.06 -2.32
C LEU A 2 -6.86 -24.79 -2.23
N LYS A 3 -5.69 -24.81 -2.89
CA LYS A 3 -4.78 -23.65 -2.97
C LYS A 3 -5.29 -22.53 -3.87
N ILE A 4 -5.94 -22.83 -5.00
CA ILE A 4 -6.58 -21.81 -5.87
C ILE A 4 -7.72 -21.12 -5.13
N ARG A 5 -8.45 -21.84 -4.27
CA ARG A 5 -9.63 -21.33 -3.56
C ARG A 5 -9.27 -20.48 -2.34
N CYS A 6 -8.26 -20.89 -1.56
CA CYS A 6 -7.64 -20.00 -0.59
C CYS A 6 -6.99 -18.79 -1.27
N ARG A 7 -6.40 -18.96 -2.47
CA ARG A 7 -5.87 -17.85 -3.27
C ARG A 7 -6.96 -16.97 -3.87
N PHE A 8 -8.16 -17.45 -4.12
CA PHE A 8 -9.31 -16.65 -4.58
C PHE A 8 -9.87 -15.78 -3.45
N ILE A 9 -9.96 -16.33 -2.22
CA ILE A 9 -10.31 -15.53 -1.04
C ILE A 9 -9.20 -14.54 -0.70
N VAL A 10 -7.93 -14.96 -0.77
CA VAL A 10 -6.80 -14.03 -0.62
C VAL A 10 -6.77 -13.03 -1.76
N LEU A 11 -7.11 -13.38 -3.01
CA LEU A 11 -7.22 -12.45 -4.13
C LEU A 11 -8.33 -11.43 -3.89
N ILE A 12 -9.51 -11.85 -3.41
CA ILE A 12 -10.59 -10.93 -3.01
C ILE A 12 -10.09 -9.99 -1.89
N LEU A 13 -9.45 -10.53 -0.85
CA LEU A 13 -8.88 -9.74 0.26
C LEU A 13 -7.70 -8.85 -0.14
N PHE A 14 -6.90 -9.27 -1.12
CA PHE A 14 -5.71 -8.57 -1.61
C PHE A 14 -6.09 -7.53 -2.68
N LEU A 15 -7.17 -7.76 -3.43
CA LEU A 15 -7.81 -6.80 -4.31
C LEU A 15 -8.36 -5.62 -3.49
N PHE A 16 -8.89 -5.85 -2.28
CA PHE A 16 -9.23 -4.76 -1.35
C PHE A 16 -8.03 -3.94 -0.86
N THR A 17 -6.80 -4.45 -0.94
CA THR A 17 -5.57 -3.70 -0.60
C THR A 17 -4.83 -3.12 -1.79
N LEU A 18 -5.12 -3.56 -3.02
CA LEU A 18 -4.40 -3.16 -4.24
C LEU A 18 -5.20 -2.27 -5.19
N MET A 19 -6.51 -2.16 -5.02
CA MET A 19 -7.33 -1.42 -5.97
C MET A 19 -7.47 0.03 -5.51
N ALA A 20 -6.40 0.82 -5.65
CA ALA A 20 -6.42 2.29 -5.72
C ALA A 20 -6.41 2.72 -7.18
N CYS A 21 -7.54 2.54 -7.87
CA CYS A 21 -7.73 2.97 -9.25
C CYS A 21 -9.21 2.80 -9.69
N THR A 22 -9.76 3.73 -10.46
CA THR A 22 -11.02 4.44 -10.13
C THR A 22 -12.07 4.66 -11.30
N PRO A 23 -13.42 4.85 -11.06
CA PRO A 23 -14.59 4.90 -12.00
C PRO A 23 -15.24 6.29 -12.38
N THR A 24 -15.93 6.35 -13.52
CA THR A 24 -16.54 7.58 -14.09
C THR A 24 -17.53 8.34 -13.22
N GLY A 25 -17.49 9.66 -13.39
CA GLY A 25 -18.69 10.50 -13.39
C GLY A 25 -19.30 10.74 -12.03
N ILE A 26 -18.46 10.94 -11.01
CA ILE A 26 -18.93 11.31 -9.68
C ILE A 26 -19.14 12.81 -9.64
N ALA A 27 -20.41 13.21 -9.50
CA ALA A 27 -20.70 14.56 -9.07
C ALA A 27 -20.16 14.72 -7.65
N VAL A 28 -19.02 15.41 -7.51
CA VAL A 28 -18.48 15.81 -6.21
C VAL A 28 -19.60 16.49 -5.43
N PRO A 29 -19.93 16.01 -4.21
CA PRO A 29 -20.97 16.63 -3.40
C PRO A 29 -20.66 18.12 -3.21
N LYS A 30 -21.64 18.98 -3.48
CA LYS A 30 -21.52 20.40 -3.17
C LYS A 30 -21.43 20.57 -1.65
N ASP A 31 -20.95 21.73 -1.20
CA ASP A 31 -21.00 22.12 0.21
C ASP A 31 -22.33 21.69 0.85
N ARG A 32 -22.25 21.04 2.02
CA ARG A 32 -23.39 20.47 2.74
C ARG A 32 -23.59 21.17 4.07
N MET A 33 -24.84 21.38 4.48
CA MET A 33 -25.17 21.91 5.81
C MET A 33 -24.77 20.95 6.94
N ASP A 34 -24.40 21.49 8.10
CA ASP A 34 -24.21 20.66 9.29
C ASP A 34 -25.52 20.06 9.81
N ALA A 35 -25.43 18.84 10.34
CA ALA A 35 -26.54 18.20 11.01
C ALA A 35 -26.86 18.93 12.33
N PRO A 36 -28.14 19.08 12.72
CA PRO A 36 -28.48 19.66 14.02
C PRO A 36 -27.88 18.86 15.17
N GLN A 37 -27.33 19.56 16.16
CA GLN A 37 -26.72 18.96 17.35
C GLN A 37 -27.51 19.27 18.63
N GLY A 38 -27.24 18.52 19.69
CA GLY A 38 -27.79 18.80 21.03
C GLY A 38 -29.29 18.59 21.14
N LEU A 39 -29.84 17.63 20.37
CA LEU A 39 -31.27 17.33 20.40
C LEU A 39 -31.71 16.85 21.79
N SER A 40 -32.77 17.45 22.30
CA SER A 40 -33.36 17.11 23.59
C SER A 40 -34.88 17.27 23.59
N ILE A 41 -35.56 16.52 24.46
CA ILE A 41 -37.00 16.66 24.67
C ILE A 41 -37.22 17.18 26.09
N THR A 42 -37.79 18.38 26.19
CA THR A 42 -38.17 19.01 27.46
C THR A 42 -39.69 19.10 27.53
N GLY A 43 -40.31 18.19 28.29
CA GLY A 43 -41.78 18.09 28.33
C GLY A 43 -42.34 17.60 27.00
N SER A 44 -43.05 18.48 26.28
CA SER A 44 -43.60 18.20 24.95
C SER A 44 -42.86 18.90 23.81
N THR A 45 -41.72 19.53 24.09
CA THR A 45 -40.97 20.30 23.10
C THR A 45 -39.69 19.58 22.74
N LEU A 46 -39.47 19.34 21.44
CA LEU A 46 -38.19 18.96 20.87
C LEU A 46 -37.37 20.23 20.64
N GLU A 47 -36.15 20.30 21.16
CA GLU A 47 -35.25 21.45 21.07
C GLU A 47 -33.86 21.01 20.56
N TRP A 48 -33.20 21.88 19.78
CA TRP A 48 -31.86 21.63 19.23
C TRP A 48 -31.05 22.94 19.11
N GLN A 49 -29.77 22.83 18.79
CA GLN A 49 -28.91 23.99 18.54
C GLN A 49 -29.09 24.54 17.13
N ALA A 50 -29.02 25.87 16.99
CA ALA A 50 -29.06 26.51 15.67
C ALA A 50 -27.85 26.08 14.84
N VAL A 51 -28.07 25.82 13.56
CA VAL A 51 -27.02 25.50 12.59
C VAL A 51 -26.76 26.77 11.77
N ASP A 52 -25.50 27.18 11.64
CA ASP A 52 -25.17 28.39 10.89
C ASP A 52 -25.57 28.26 9.42
N GLY A 53 -26.06 29.34 8.82
CA GLY A 53 -26.59 29.34 7.45
C GLY A 53 -27.93 28.62 7.22
N ALA A 54 -28.49 27.94 8.24
CA ALA A 54 -29.74 27.21 8.12
C ALA A 54 -30.94 28.13 7.85
N ARG A 55 -31.83 27.69 6.95
CA ARG A 55 -33.08 28.41 6.62
C ARG A 55 -34.29 27.76 7.24
N LYS A 56 -34.28 26.43 7.36
CA LYS A 56 -35.37 25.60 7.88
C LYS A 56 -34.82 24.23 8.28
N TYR A 57 -35.61 23.50 9.05
CA TYR A 57 -35.35 22.15 9.51
C TYR A 57 -36.54 21.26 9.15
N ASP A 58 -36.28 20.14 8.50
CA ASP A 58 -37.27 19.09 8.33
C ASP A 58 -37.24 18.19 9.58
N VAL A 59 -38.40 18.03 10.22
CA VAL A 59 -38.57 17.21 11.42
C VAL A 59 -39.13 15.86 10.99
N TYR A 60 -38.47 14.78 11.40
CA TYR A 60 -38.89 13.42 11.15
C TYR A 60 -39.31 12.74 12.46
N ALA A 61 -40.34 11.89 12.40
CA ALA A 61 -40.80 11.04 13.48
C ALA A 61 -40.94 9.61 12.97
N ASN A 62 -40.19 8.66 13.56
CA ASN A 62 -40.12 7.26 13.13
C ASN A 62 -39.85 7.11 11.60
N GLY A 63 -38.96 7.93 11.05
CA GLY A 63 -38.60 7.90 9.63
C GLY A 63 -39.53 8.69 8.70
N GLU A 64 -40.70 9.13 9.17
CA GLU A 64 -41.62 9.93 8.37
C GLU A 64 -41.44 11.42 8.64
N LYS A 65 -41.35 12.23 7.58
CA LYS A 65 -41.32 13.69 7.70
C LYS A 65 -42.65 14.21 8.23
N VAL A 66 -42.66 14.79 9.44
CA VAL A 66 -43.87 15.30 10.09
C VAL A 66 -44.06 16.81 9.95
N ASP A 67 -42.97 17.58 9.84
CA ASP A 67 -43.05 19.04 9.68
C ASP A 67 -41.79 19.65 9.04
N THR A 68 -41.86 20.92 8.68
CA THR A 68 -40.71 21.77 8.36
C THR A 68 -40.82 23.09 9.13
N VAL A 69 -39.86 23.35 10.01
CA VAL A 69 -39.86 24.54 10.89
C VAL A 69 -38.69 25.47 10.60
N THR A 70 -38.81 26.75 10.95
CA THR A 70 -37.72 27.73 10.82
C THR A 70 -37.07 28.09 12.15
N GLY A 71 -37.63 27.63 13.27
CA GLY A 71 -37.09 27.81 14.61
C GLY A 71 -36.21 26.64 15.03
N ILE A 72 -35.74 26.70 16.28
CA ILE A 72 -34.92 25.66 16.93
C ILE A 72 -35.72 24.80 17.93
N ALA A 73 -37.04 24.79 17.77
CA ALA A 73 -37.96 24.05 18.62
C ALA A 73 -39.18 23.59 17.82
N TYR A 74 -39.70 22.41 18.19
CA TYR A 74 -40.89 21.80 17.62
C TYR A 74 -41.78 21.26 18.74
N ASP A 75 -43.07 21.63 18.72
CA ASP A 75 -44.05 21.10 19.67
C ASP A 75 -44.50 19.71 19.23
N ILE A 76 -44.08 18.70 19.98
CA ILE A 76 -44.40 17.29 19.75
C ILE A 76 -45.88 17.02 20.05
N GLY A 77 -46.51 17.87 20.87
CA GLY A 77 -47.83 17.63 21.43
C GLY A 77 -47.78 16.62 22.58
N ALA A 78 -48.81 15.78 22.73
CA ALA A 78 -48.87 14.74 23.75
C ALA A 78 -48.59 13.36 23.15
N PRO A 79 -47.31 13.01 22.87
CA PRO A 79 -46.99 11.69 22.38
C PRO A 79 -47.40 10.65 23.43
N ILE A 80 -48.11 9.61 22.97
CA ILE A 80 -48.62 8.53 23.83
C ILE A 80 -47.88 7.20 23.59
N VAL A 81 -47.07 7.16 22.54
CA VAL A 81 -46.28 5.99 22.13
C VAL A 81 -44.84 6.38 21.96
N ARG A 82 -43.95 5.39 22.06
CA ARG A 82 -42.54 5.59 21.74
C ARG A 82 -42.39 6.20 20.35
N THR A 83 -41.70 7.31 20.25
CA THR A 83 -41.48 8.02 18.97
C THR A 83 -40.06 8.54 18.91
N LEU A 84 -39.34 8.18 17.83
CA LEU A 84 -37.97 8.61 17.57
C LEU A 84 -37.97 9.84 16.67
N TYR A 85 -37.29 10.91 17.08
CA TYR A 85 -37.18 12.16 16.33
C TYR A 85 -35.76 12.40 15.87
N TYR A 86 -35.61 12.85 14.62
CA TYR A 86 -34.36 13.41 14.10
C TYR A 86 -34.68 14.58 13.15
N LEU A 87 -33.68 15.38 12.84
CA LEU A 87 -33.82 16.56 12.01
C LEU A 87 -32.86 16.56 10.82
N VAL A 88 -33.27 17.21 9.74
CA VAL A 88 -32.42 17.52 8.58
C VAL A 88 -32.43 19.04 8.36
N THR A 89 -31.25 19.66 8.41
CA THR A 89 -31.05 21.08 8.12
C THR A 89 -31.15 21.35 6.63
N LYS A 90 -31.80 22.46 6.26
CA LYS A 90 -31.90 22.91 4.87
C LYS A 90 -31.29 24.30 4.73
N GLY A 91 -30.32 24.40 3.82
CA GLY A 91 -29.59 25.62 3.48
C GLY A 91 -30.23 26.44 2.35
N THR A 92 -29.39 27.09 1.56
CA THR A 92 -29.78 27.76 0.31
C THR A 92 -29.76 26.78 -0.87
N LEU A 93 -30.31 27.15 -2.04
CA LEU A 93 -30.40 26.26 -3.21
C LEU A 93 -29.05 25.75 -3.75
N SER A 94 -27.93 26.33 -3.31
CA SER A 94 -26.58 25.96 -3.73
C SER A 94 -25.83 25.08 -2.73
N ILE A 95 -26.40 24.81 -1.55
CA ILE A 95 -25.80 24.00 -0.49
C ILE A 95 -26.72 22.80 -0.25
N ASP A 96 -26.15 21.60 -0.27
CA ASP A 96 -26.88 20.37 -0.05
C ASP A 96 -27.40 20.28 1.40
N GLU A 97 -28.47 19.52 1.56
CA GLU A 97 -29.15 19.34 2.84
C GLU A 97 -28.26 18.57 3.80
N SER A 98 -28.36 18.85 5.10
CA SER A 98 -27.54 18.11 6.07
C SER A 98 -27.87 16.63 6.05
N LEU A 99 -26.97 15.84 6.60
CA LEU A 99 -27.31 14.49 7.03
C LEU A 99 -28.31 14.55 8.20
N PRO A 100 -29.02 13.43 8.47
CA PRO A 100 -29.83 13.32 9.67
C PRO A 100 -28.99 13.61 10.92
N SER A 101 -29.56 14.37 11.86
CA SER A 101 -29.03 14.40 13.22
C SER A 101 -29.09 13.00 13.85
N ILE A 102 -28.30 12.80 14.89
CA ILE A 102 -28.61 11.77 15.90
C ILE A 102 -30.08 11.87 16.36
N SER A 103 -30.65 10.78 16.82
CA SER A 103 -32.06 10.68 17.14
C SER A 103 -32.36 10.82 18.64
N VAL A 104 -33.45 11.50 19.00
CA VAL A 104 -33.94 11.54 20.39
C VAL A 104 -35.34 10.95 20.46
N ALA A 105 -35.59 10.10 21.44
CA ALA A 105 -36.85 9.42 21.59
C ALA A 105 -37.68 10.03 22.71
N PHE A 106 -38.98 10.18 22.45
CA PHE A 106 -39.97 10.18 23.52
C PHE A 106 -40.27 8.73 23.90
N VAL A 107 -40.01 8.37 25.16
CA VAL A 107 -40.32 7.04 25.71
C VAL A 107 -41.32 7.20 26.87
N PRO A 108 -42.56 6.71 26.75
CA PRO A 108 -43.50 6.69 27.86
C PRO A 108 -42.91 5.94 29.06
N GLY A 109 -42.87 6.59 30.23
CA GLY A 109 -42.32 5.96 31.44
C GLY A 109 -40.81 5.74 31.40
N SER A 110 -40.06 6.60 30.71
CA SER A 110 -38.59 6.52 30.56
C SER A 110 -37.83 6.20 31.86
N ALA A 111 -38.22 6.78 33.00
CA ALA A 111 -37.59 6.48 34.29
C ALA A 111 -37.70 4.99 34.69
N THR A 112 -38.83 4.35 34.38
CA THR A 112 -39.02 2.91 34.62
C THR A 112 -38.16 2.06 33.69
N GLU A 113 -38.03 2.45 32.42
CA GLU A 113 -37.14 1.76 31.47
C GLU A 113 -35.66 1.86 31.91
N VAL A 114 -35.24 3.02 32.40
CA VAL A 114 -33.89 3.24 32.98
C VAL A 114 -33.64 2.30 34.16
N ASP A 115 -34.55 2.25 35.13
CA ASP A 115 -34.43 1.37 36.30
C ASP A 115 -34.36 -0.12 35.90
N GLN A 116 -35.06 -0.50 34.84
CA GLN A 116 -35.08 -1.87 34.33
C GLN A 116 -33.78 -2.23 33.61
N ILE A 117 -33.25 -1.37 32.74
CA ILE A 117 -31.94 -1.55 32.11
C ILE A 117 -30.85 -1.67 33.18
N LEU A 118 -30.89 -0.81 34.20
CA LEU A 118 -29.98 -0.88 35.34
C LEU A 118 -30.06 -2.24 36.07
N SER A 119 -31.27 -2.73 36.29
CA SER A 119 -31.50 -4.04 36.91
C SER A 119 -30.96 -5.19 36.05
N ILE A 120 -31.07 -5.10 34.73
CA ILE A 120 -30.52 -6.08 33.78
C ILE A 120 -28.98 -6.12 33.90
N LEU A 121 -28.33 -4.96 33.86
CA LEU A 121 -26.86 -4.85 34.02
C LEU A 121 -26.39 -5.47 35.35
N ILE A 122 -27.05 -5.13 36.46
CA ILE A 122 -26.70 -5.69 37.78
C ILE A 122 -26.90 -7.21 37.80
N SER A 123 -27.95 -7.73 37.14
CA SER A 123 -28.22 -9.18 37.11
C SER A 123 -27.19 -9.99 36.33
N ARG A 124 -26.38 -9.33 35.50
CA ARG A 124 -25.29 -9.90 34.69
C ARG A 124 -23.90 -9.57 35.23
N ASP A 125 -23.82 -9.21 36.51
CA ASP A 125 -22.56 -8.91 37.22
C ASP A 125 -21.75 -7.74 36.61
N TYR A 126 -22.41 -6.78 35.94
CA TYR A 126 -21.77 -5.50 35.65
C TYR A 126 -21.71 -4.67 36.94
N GLU A 127 -20.61 -4.80 37.69
CA GLU A 127 -20.44 -4.32 39.08
C GLU A 127 -20.72 -2.82 39.27
N GLU A 128 -20.49 -1.99 38.25
CA GLU A 128 -20.80 -0.55 38.26
C GLU A 128 -21.31 -0.12 36.86
N PRO A 129 -22.63 -0.06 36.66
CA PRO A 129 -23.19 0.46 35.41
C PRO A 129 -22.76 1.91 35.25
N TYR A 130 -22.17 2.22 34.10
CA TYR A 130 -21.59 3.53 33.83
C TYR A 130 -22.64 4.65 33.97
N ASP A 131 -22.26 5.73 34.65
CA ASP A 131 -23.16 6.85 34.93
C ASP A 131 -23.77 7.42 33.63
N GLY A 132 -25.11 7.50 33.59
CA GLY A 132 -25.84 8.00 32.43
C GLY A 132 -25.99 7.02 31.25
N PHE A 133 -25.43 5.81 31.30
CA PHE A 133 -25.53 4.83 30.21
C PHE A 133 -26.98 4.37 29.98
N PRO A 134 -27.73 3.88 30.99
CA PRO A 134 -29.14 3.51 30.81
C PRO A 134 -30.01 4.68 30.34
N GLU A 135 -29.79 5.87 30.88
CA GLU A 135 -30.49 7.10 30.49
C GLU A 135 -30.27 7.44 29.03
N GLU A 136 -29.03 7.30 28.53
CA GLU A 136 -28.71 7.54 27.14
C GLU A 136 -29.38 6.52 26.22
N LEU A 137 -29.36 5.22 26.57
CA LEU A 137 -30.07 4.18 25.80
C LEU A 137 -31.56 4.51 25.65
N VAL A 138 -32.24 4.83 26.76
CA VAL A 138 -33.67 5.18 26.76
C VAL A 138 -33.92 6.50 26.02
N ARG A 139 -33.02 7.48 26.16
CA ARG A 139 -33.08 8.75 25.41
C ARG A 139 -32.99 8.52 23.90
N ARG A 140 -32.33 7.45 23.44
CA ARG A 140 -32.29 7.02 22.04
C ARG A 140 -33.38 6.03 21.66
N GLY A 141 -34.32 5.76 22.56
CA GLY A 141 -35.52 4.95 22.29
C GLY A 141 -35.36 3.45 22.54
N MET A 142 -34.21 3.01 23.06
CA MET A 142 -34.01 1.63 23.45
C MET A 142 -34.78 1.33 24.74
N THR A 143 -35.66 0.35 24.68
CA THR A 143 -36.39 -0.16 25.86
C THR A 143 -35.57 -1.20 26.61
N ALA A 144 -35.92 -1.48 27.86
CA ALA A 144 -35.29 -2.54 28.64
C ALA A 144 -35.46 -3.92 28.01
N ALA A 145 -36.61 -4.18 27.36
CA ALA A 145 -36.84 -5.43 26.64
C ALA A 145 -35.89 -5.59 25.45
N GLU A 146 -35.73 -4.54 24.64
CA GLU A 146 -34.79 -4.53 23.51
C GLU A 146 -33.33 -4.65 23.98
N PHE A 147 -32.97 -3.96 25.07
CA PHE A 147 -31.64 -4.07 25.65
C PHE A 147 -31.35 -5.48 26.19
N GLN A 148 -32.35 -6.14 26.81
CA GLN A 148 -32.24 -7.54 27.19
C GLN A 148 -31.99 -8.43 25.96
N THR A 149 -32.77 -8.25 24.89
CA THR A 149 -32.60 -9.02 23.64
C THR A 149 -31.23 -8.83 23.02
N LEU A 150 -30.70 -7.59 23.02
CA LEU A 150 -29.33 -7.30 22.59
C LEU A 150 -28.30 -8.10 23.39
N LEU A 151 -28.41 -8.05 24.72
CA LEU A 151 -27.49 -8.72 25.61
C LEU A 151 -27.60 -10.25 25.54
N ASP A 152 -28.80 -10.79 25.33
CA ASP A 152 -29.03 -12.23 25.06
C ASP A 152 -28.34 -12.63 23.76
N GLY A 153 -28.53 -11.86 22.68
CA GLY A 153 -27.89 -12.12 21.38
C GLY A 153 -26.36 -12.08 21.46
N PHE A 154 -25.79 -11.18 22.27
CA PHE A 154 -24.33 -11.15 22.50
C PHE A 154 -23.82 -12.39 23.23
N GLU A 155 -24.56 -12.87 24.25
CA GLU A 155 -24.20 -14.11 24.96
C GLU A 155 -24.30 -15.32 24.05
N ASP A 156 -25.37 -15.42 23.24
CA ASP A 156 -25.56 -16.50 22.29
C ASP A 156 -24.44 -16.51 21.24
N PHE A 157 -24.08 -15.34 20.69
CA PHE A 157 -22.96 -15.21 19.76
C PHE A 157 -21.62 -15.60 20.41
N GLN A 158 -21.37 -15.17 21.65
CA GLN A 158 -20.16 -15.54 22.39
C GLN A 158 -20.10 -17.04 22.67
N ASP A 159 -21.22 -17.67 23.03
CA ASP A 159 -21.30 -19.12 23.25
C ASP A 159 -20.95 -19.87 21.97
N VAL A 160 -21.53 -19.47 20.82
CA VAL A 160 -21.19 -20.05 19.51
C VAL A 160 -19.71 -19.89 19.21
N MET A 161 -19.16 -18.68 19.30
CA MET A 161 -17.72 -18.43 19.06
C MET A 161 -16.79 -19.22 19.97
N SER A 162 -17.24 -19.56 21.19
CA SER A 162 -16.45 -20.34 22.14
C SER A 162 -16.57 -21.86 21.98
N THR A 163 -17.64 -22.33 21.32
CA THR A 163 -17.99 -23.76 21.22
C THR A 163 -17.77 -24.33 19.83
N THR A 164 -17.72 -23.51 18.79
CA THR A 164 -17.50 -23.94 17.40
C THR A 164 -16.41 -23.12 16.71
N SER A 165 -15.77 -23.76 15.74
CA SER A 165 -14.92 -23.11 14.74
C SER A 165 -15.54 -23.18 13.33
N ASP A 166 -16.80 -23.61 13.24
CA ASP A 166 -17.55 -23.70 11.99
C ASP A 166 -17.97 -22.30 11.54
N PRO A 167 -17.45 -21.80 10.40
CA PRO A 167 -17.78 -20.46 9.91
C PRO A 167 -19.26 -20.27 9.58
N LEU A 168 -20.02 -21.32 9.21
CA LEU A 168 -21.45 -21.20 8.93
C LEU A 168 -22.26 -20.93 10.19
N LEU A 169 -21.94 -21.64 11.27
CA LEU A 169 -22.59 -21.44 12.57
C LEU A 169 -22.24 -20.08 13.16
N ILE A 170 -20.99 -19.65 13.01
CA ILE A 170 -20.55 -18.30 13.42
C ILE A 170 -21.29 -17.22 12.63
N ASN A 171 -21.39 -17.37 11.30
CA ASN A 171 -22.12 -16.43 10.45
C ASN A 171 -23.60 -16.36 10.82
N ALA A 172 -24.25 -17.52 11.03
CA ALA A 172 -25.65 -17.56 11.47
C ALA A 172 -25.85 -16.84 12.81
N ALA A 173 -24.98 -17.08 13.79
CA ALA A 173 -25.03 -16.39 15.08
C ALA A 173 -24.80 -14.87 14.96
N LEU A 174 -23.94 -14.46 14.01
CA LEU A 174 -23.72 -13.04 13.71
C LEU A 174 -24.95 -12.37 13.07
N VAL A 175 -25.66 -13.07 12.16
CA VAL A 175 -26.95 -12.62 11.61
C VAL A 175 -27.98 -12.46 12.74
N GLU A 176 -28.07 -13.44 13.64
CA GLU A 176 -28.98 -13.39 14.78
C GLU A 176 -28.64 -12.24 15.74
N LEU A 177 -27.35 -12.02 16.01
CA LEU A 177 -26.89 -10.88 16.80
C LEU A 177 -27.31 -9.55 16.16
N PHE A 178 -27.05 -9.35 14.87
CA PHE A 178 -27.43 -8.11 14.19
C PHE A 178 -28.94 -7.89 14.16
N ALA A 179 -29.72 -8.96 13.96
CA ALA A 179 -31.19 -8.89 14.06
C ALA A 179 -31.67 -8.55 15.49
N ALA A 180 -30.88 -8.87 16.51
CA ALA A 180 -31.15 -8.55 17.91
C ALA A 180 -30.79 -7.10 18.30
N ILE A 181 -30.19 -6.30 17.40
CA ILE A 181 -29.83 -4.89 17.64
C ILE A 181 -30.87 -3.97 16.99
N PRO A 182 -31.94 -3.56 17.70
CA PRO A 182 -33.00 -2.76 17.10
C PRO A 182 -32.61 -1.30 16.84
N ASN A 183 -31.53 -0.83 17.47
CA ASN A 183 -31.04 0.53 17.32
C ASN A 183 -29.53 0.62 17.65
N PHE A 184 -28.68 0.54 16.63
CA PHE A 184 -27.22 0.69 16.79
C PHE A 184 -26.83 2.07 17.33
N GLU A 185 -27.52 3.12 16.91
CA GLU A 185 -27.26 4.49 17.38
C GLU A 185 -27.40 4.56 18.91
N ALA A 186 -28.40 3.90 19.49
CA ALA A 186 -28.58 3.84 20.94
C ALA A 186 -27.37 3.19 21.64
N VAL A 187 -26.93 2.02 21.16
CA VAL A 187 -25.79 1.29 21.74
C VAL A 187 -24.52 2.15 21.68
N ILE A 188 -24.22 2.70 20.50
CA ILE A 188 -23.05 3.55 20.26
C ILE A 188 -23.12 4.79 21.14
N ALA A 189 -24.26 5.48 21.18
CA ALA A 189 -24.43 6.67 22.01
C ALA A 189 -24.24 6.38 23.51
N GLY A 190 -24.77 5.25 23.97
CA GLY A 190 -24.57 4.73 25.32
C GLY A 190 -23.09 4.53 25.62
N VAL A 191 -22.35 3.84 24.75
CA VAL A 191 -20.90 3.65 24.90
C VAL A 191 -20.16 5.00 24.96
N PHE A 192 -20.48 5.91 24.05
CA PHE A 192 -19.92 7.25 24.00
C PHE A 192 -20.29 8.15 25.18
N LYS A 193 -21.23 7.72 26.04
CA LYS A 193 -21.55 8.44 27.27
C LYS A 193 -20.41 8.36 28.30
N PHE A 194 -19.67 7.26 28.35
CA PHE A 194 -18.63 7.04 29.37
C PHE A 194 -17.20 7.20 28.86
N ILE A 195 -16.97 7.21 27.54
CA ILE A 195 -15.64 7.41 26.95
C ILE A 195 -14.97 8.69 27.49
N PRO A 196 -15.64 9.86 27.58
CA PRO A 196 -15.01 11.07 28.12
C PRO A 196 -14.45 10.90 29.53
N THR A 197 -15.17 10.23 30.43
CA THR A 197 -14.70 9.99 31.80
C THR A 197 -13.49 9.05 31.83
N ARG A 198 -13.49 7.98 31.02
CA ARG A 198 -12.35 7.08 30.90
C ARG A 198 -11.13 7.79 30.33
N LEU A 199 -11.35 8.66 29.37
CA LEU A 199 -10.30 9.45 28.74
C LEU A 199 -9.74 10.48 29.73
N ASP A 200 -10.57 11.17 30.50
CA ASP A 200 -10.15 12.05 31.60
C ASP A 200 -9.29 11.33 32.62
N ASP A 201 -9.66 10.09 32.99
CA ASP A 201 -8.88 9.29 33.93
C ASP A 201 -7.53 8.86 33.34
N LYS A 202 -7.50 8.52 32.05
CA LYS A 202 -6.28 8.21 31.31
C LYS A 202 -5.35 9.43 31.20
N ILE A 203 -5.90 10.61 30.90
CA ILE A 203 -5.20 11.90 30.87
C ILE A 203 -4.57 12.19 32.24
N LYS A 204 -5.35 12.09 33.32
CA LYS A 204 -4.85 12.28 34.70
C LYS A 204 -3.74 11.29 35.06
N ASP A 205 -3.85 10.04 34.61
CA ASP A 205 -2.80 9.04 34.85
C ASP A 205 -1.51 9.38 34.09
N ALA A 206 -1.61 9.75 32.82
CA ALA A 206 -0.47 10.19 32.01
C ALA A 206 0.21 11.43 32.63
N GLU A 207 -0.55 12.45 33.02
CA GLU A 207 -0.03 13.64 33.73
C GLU A 207 0.70 13.27 35.02
N ARG A 208 0.15 12.32 35.79
CA ARG A 208 0.77 11.81 37.01
C ARG A 208 2.09 11.10 36.73
N VAL A 209 2.15 10.28 35.68
CA VAL A 209 3.36 9.54 35.30
C VAL A 209 4.44 10.50 34.78
N ILE A 210 4.08 11.47 33.94
CA ILE A 210 5.00 12.53 33.48
C ILE A 210 5.56 13.28 34.70
N THR A 211 4.68 13.78 35.57
CA THR A 211 5.08 14.48 36.81
C THR A 211 6.02 13.62 37.66
N TYR A 212 5.76 12.32 37.77
CA TYR A 212 6.64 11.39 38.49
C TYR A 212 8.05 11.35 37.89
N TYR A 213 8.19 11.22 36.56
CA TYR A 213 9.50 11.22 35.90
C TYR A 213 10.22 12.57 36.04
N GLU A 214 9.50 13.67 35.85
CA GLU A 214 10.09 15.01 35.95
C GLU A 214 10.58 15.35 37.36
N THR A 215 9.83 14.95 38.39
CA THR A 215 10.17 15.18 39.80
C THR A 215 11.25 14.22 40.30
N THR A 216 11.23 12.96 39.85
CA THR A 216 12.22 11.94 40.24
C THR A 216 13.57 12.16 39.55
N TYR A 217 13.55 12.63 38.30
CA TYR A 217 14.74 12.87 37.48
C TYR A 217 14.77 14.32 37.00
N PRO A 218 15.25 15.26 37.86
CA PRO A 218 15.47 16.64 37.47
C PRO A 218 16.35 16.74 36.22
N VAL A 219 16.13 17.77 35.40
CA VAL A 219 16.84 18.01 34.12
C VAL A 219 18.36 17.82 34.23
N ALA A 220 18.98 18.27 35.34
CA ALA A 220 20.43 18.14 35.57
C ALA A 220 20.93 16.69 35.72
N THR A 221 20.04 15.74 35.96
CA THR A 221 20.33 14.31 36.21
C THR A 221 19.60 13.37 35.25
N ARG A 222 18.80 13.94 34.34
CA ARG A 222 17.97 13.19 33.42
C ARG A 222 18.82 12.66 32.27
N THR A 223 18.60 11.42 31.89
CA THR A 223 19.27 10.81 30.73
C THR A 223 18.43 11.03 29.48
N ALA A 224 19.05 11.01 28.30
CA ALA A 224 18.33 11.08 27.02
C ALA A 224 17.20 10.04 26.91
N LYS A 225 17.40 8.85 27.50
CA LYS A 225 16.36 7.82 27.56
C LYS A 225 15.13 8.24 28.37
N ILE A 226 15.32 8.97 29.47
CA ILE A 226 14.20 9.47 30.29
C ILE A 226 13.52 10.64 29.59
N ASP A 227 14.28 11.54 28.95
CA ASP A 227 13.70 12.60 28.12
C ASP A 227 12.84 12.04 26.98
N ALA A 228 13.32 10.99 26.30
CA ALA A 228 12.54 10.31 25.25
C ALA A 228 11.24 9.69 25.78
N VAL A 229 11.27 9.09 27.00
CA VAL A 229 10.05 8.56 27.64
C VAL A 229 9.07 9.67 27.98
N ILE A 230 9.54 10.80 28.51
CA ILE A 230 8.69 11.96 28.83
C ILE A 230 8.07 12.52 27.55
N ALA A 231 8.87 12.80 26.53
CA ALA A 231 8.39 13.32 25.25
C ALA A 231 7.34 12.40 24.62
N LYS A 232 7.52 11.07 24.72
CA LYS A 232 6.54 10.09 24.27
C LYS A 232 5.22 10.14 25.05
N LEU A 233 5.30 10.27 26.38
CA LEU A 233 4.11 10.39 27.22
C LEU A 233 3.38 11.71 26.97
N GLU A 234 4.11 12.80 26.77
CA GLU A 234 3.55 14.11 26.42
C GLU A 234 2.84 14.08 25.06
N ALA A 235 3.43 13.42 24.06
CA ALA A 235 2.78 13.22 22.77
C ALA A 235 1.49 12.40 22.90
N ALA A 236 1.51 11.29 23.65
CA ALA A 236 0.31 10.48 23.90
C ALA A 236 -0.76 11.25 24.69
N LEU A 237 -0.36 12.06 25.67
CA LEU A 237 -1.25 12.93 26.43
C LEU A 237 -1.92 13.99 25.54
N ALA A 238 -1.16 14.61 24.62
CA ALA A 238 -1.69 15.57 23.68
C ALA A 238 -2.78 14.94 22.77
N VAL A 239 -2.53 13.73 22.27
CA VAL A 239 -3.53 12.95 21.50
C VAL A 239 -4.79 12.68 22.32
N ASP A 240 -4.63 12.21 23.57
CA ASP A 240 -5.77 11.92 24.45
C ASP A 240 -6.59 13.19 24.76
N GLN A 241 -5.93 14.33 24.98
CA GLN A 241 -6.59 15.63 25.21
C GLN A 241 -7.34 16.13 23.97
N ALA A 242 -6.76 15.93 22.79
CA ALA A 242 -7.39 16.30 21.54
C ALA A 242 -8.62 15.41 21.25
N TYR A 243 -8.55 14.10 21.53
CA TYR A 243 -9.71 13.23 21.49
C TYR A 243 -10.79 13.62 22.50
N ALA A 244 -10.42 14.03 23.71
CA ALA A 244 -11.38 14.50 24.70
C ALA A 244 -12.11 15.76 24.23
N THR A 245 -11.38 16.66 23.55
CA THR A 245 -11.93 17.87 22.94
C THR A 245 -12.89 17.51 21.80
N LEU A 246 -12.46 16.65 20.86
CA LEU A 246 -13.29 16.20 19.74
C LEU A 246 -14.58 15.50 20.23
N LEU A 247 -14.47 14.64 21.24
CA LEU A 247 -15.63 13.99 21.86
C LEU A 247 -16.56 14.97 22.58
N ALA A 248 -16.04 16.10 23.06
CA ALA A 248 -16.86 17.12 23.70
C ALA A 248 -17.59 18.01 22.69
N GLU A 249 -16.92 18.35 21.58
CA GLU A 249 -17.42 19.26 20.55
C GLU A 249 -18.31 18.55 19.53
N ASP A 250 -17.94 17.33 19.10
CA ASP A 250 -18.54 16.66 17.95
C ASP A 250 -19.12 15.28 18.25
N ARG A 251 -19.42 14.98 19.53
CA ARG A 251 -19.98 13.70 19.98
C ARG A 251 -21.09 13.16 19.08
N ASP A 252 -22.05 14.03 18.76
CA ASP A 252 -23.23 13.68 18.01
C ASP A 252 -22.87 13.28 16.57
N ARG A 253 -21.93 13.99 15.94
CA ARG A 253 -21.42 13.64 14.60
C ARG A 253 -20.73 12.28 14.61
N ILE A 254 -19.89 12.02 15.62
CA ILE A 254 -19.18 10.74 15.76
C ILE A 254 -20.18 9.58 15.89
N ILE A 255 -21.18 9.72 16.75
CA ILE A 255 -22.22 8.70 16.95
C ILE A 255 -22.99 8.43 15.66
N ALA A 256 -23.44 9.49 14.98
CA ALA A 256 -24.18 9.34 13.73
C ALA A 256 -23.34 8.62 12.66
N THR A 257 -22.06 8.98 12.54
CA THR A 257 -21.12 8.37 11.61
C THR A 257 -20.95 6.87 11.89
N LEU A 258 -20.68 6.51 13.14
CA LEU A 258 -20.50 5.11 13.53
C LEU A 258 -21.79 4.30 13.37
N ALA A 259 -22.96 4.91 13.60
CA ALA A 259 -24.24 4.27 13.38
C ALA A 259 -24.48 3.98 11.88
N ALA A 260 -24.18 4.94 11.00
CA ALA A 260 -24.28 4.76 9.55
C ALA A 260 -23.33 3.66 9.04
N VAL A 261 -22.10 3.61 9.56
CA VAL A 261 -21.13 2.54 9.26
C VAL A 261 -21.65 1.19 9.74
N ALA A 262 -22.17 1.10 10.96
CA ALA A 262 -22.74 -0.14 11.49
C ALA A 262 -23.93 -0.63 10.65
N ASP A 263 -24.83 0.27 10.26
CA ASP A 263 -25.98 -0.05 9.41
C ASP A 263 -25.56 -0.53 8.01
N SER A 264 -24.54 0.10 7.43
CA SER A 264 -23.95 -0.32 6.16
C SER A 264 -23.34 -1.73 6.26
N LEU A 265 -22.59 -2.00 7.33
CA LEU A 265 -22.00 -3.33 7.57
C LEU A 265 -23.07 -4.41 7.79
N VAL A 266 -24.14 -4.11 8.51
CA VAL A 266 -25.26 -5.03 8.73
C VAL A 266 -26.01 -5.29 7.43
N THR A 267 -26.23 -4.26 6.62
CA THR A 267 -26.87 -4.38 5.30
C THR A 267 -26.03 -5.26 4.37
N ALA A 268 -24.72 -5.00 4.30
CA ALA A 268 -23.79 -5.84 3.54
C ALA A 268 -23.79 -7.28 4.00
N HIS A 269 -23.73 -7.49 5.32
CA HIS A 269 -23.76 -8.82 5.90
C HIS A 269 -25.09 -9.54 5.65
N ALA A 270 -26.23 -8.85 5.74
CA ALA A 270 -27.55 -9.41 5.47
C ALA A 270 -27.75 -9.77 4.00
N ALA A 271 -27.12 -9.01 3.10
CA ALA A 271 -27.12 -9.30 1.67
C ALA A 271 -26.22 -10.50 1.31
N LEU A 272 -25.15 -10.74 2.08
CA LEU A 272 -24.38 -11.99 2.01
C LEU A 272 -25.18 -13.13 2.66
N SER A 273 -26.16 -13.64 1.91
CA SER A 273 -27.10 -14.64 2.40
C SER A 273 -26.40 -15.90 2.97
N GLY A 274 -27.08 -16.60 3.87
CA GLY A 274 -26.59 -17.89 4.37
C GLY A 274 -26.37 -18.91 3.26
N ASP A 275 -27.14 -18.79 2.16
CA ASP A 275 -26.99 -19.62 0.97
C ASP A 275 -25.68 -19.29 0.24
N LEU A 276 -25.34 -18.01 0.05
CA LEU A 276 -24.07 -17.59 -0.56
C LEU A 276 -22.86 -18.08 0.25
N PHE A 277 -22.89 -17.96 1.59
CA PHE A 277 -21.82 -18.51 2.44
C PHE A 277 -21.74 -20.03 2.36
N THR A 278 -22.88 -20.72 2.30
CA THR A 278 -22.94 -22.17 2.14
C THR A 278 -22.39 -22.59 0.78
N ASP A 279 -22.69 -21.85 -0.28
CA ASP A 279 -22.20 -22.10 -1.63
C ASP A 279 -20.70 -21.80 -1.75
N LEU A 280 -20.23 -20.69 -1.14
CA LEU A 280 -18.80 -20.37 -1.03
C LEU A 280 -18.03 -21.48 -0.30
N ILE A 281 -18.51 -21.91 0.87
CA ILE A 281 -17.87 -22.99 1.65
C ILE A 281 -17.96 -24.31 0.91
N GLY A 282 -19.12 -24.63 0.36
CA GLY A 282 -19.34 -25.80 -0.48
C GLY A 282 -18.36 -25.84 -1.65
N MET A 283 -18.12 -24.72 -2.33
CA MET A 283 -17.12 -24.63 -3.39
C MET A 283 -15.68 -24.73 -2.87
N ILE A 284 -15.37 -24.16 -1.70
CA ILE A 284 -14.05 -24.27 -1.08
C ILE A 284 -13.75 -25.75 -0.79
N GLU A 285 -14.72 -26.48 -0.23
CA GLU A 285 -14.61 -27.87 0.19
C GLU A 285 -14.73 -28.87 -0.97
N ASP A 286 -15.59 -28.61 -1.96
CA ASP A 286 -15.84 -29.51 -3.09
C ASP A 286 -14.71 -29.39 -4.11
N THR A 287 -13.80 -30.37 -4.14
CA THR A 287 -12.66 -30.38 -5.08
C THR A 287 -13.04 -30.36 -6.56
N ASP A 288 -14.31 -30.48 -6.93
CA ASP A 288 -14.76 -30.58 -8.32
C ASP A 288 -15.43 -29.31 -8.86
N ALA A 289 -15.50 -28.22 -8.08
CA ALA A 289 -16.05 -26.94 -8.55
C ALA A 289 -15.37 -26.47 -9.85
N ASN A 290 -16.16 -26.25 -10.90
CA ASN A 290 -15.65 -25.86 -12.21
C ASN A 290 -15.59 -24.33 -12.38
N ALA A 291 -14.94 -23.86 -13.45
CA ALA A 291 -14.76 -22.44 -13.73
C ALA A 291 -16.07 -21.64 -13.83
N ALA A 292 -17.16 -22.24 -14.33
CA ALA A 292 -18.45 -21.57 -14.44
C ALA A 292 -19.13 -21.37 -13.06
N GLU A 293 -18.99 -22.34 -12.15
CA GLU A 293 -19.47 -22.22 -10.77
C GLU A 293 -18.70 -21.14 -10.01
N LEU A 294 -17.37 -21.07 -10.21
CA LEU A 294 -16.52 -20.01 -9.65
C LEU A 294 -16.97 -18.61 -10.09
N VAL A 295 -17.25 -18.42 -11.39
CA VAL A 295 -17.74 -17.16 -11.92
C VAL A 295 -19.10 -16.80 -11.36
N LEU A 296 -20.02 -17.77 -11.26
CA LEU A 296 -21.37 -17.52 -10.74
C LEU A 296 -21.35 -17.00 -9.30
N VAL A 297 -20.58 -17.65 -8.42
CA VAL A 297 -20.47 -17.21 -7.02
C VAL A 297 -19.73 -15.89 -6.90
N LYS A 298 -18.67 -15.69 -7.69
CA LYS A 298 -17.98 -14.39 -7.78
C LYS A 298 -18.94 -13.27 -8.20
N ASP A 299 -19.75 -13.49 -9.24
CA ASP A 299 -20.71 -12.50 -9.74
C ASP A 299 -21.78 -12.17 -8.70
N GLU A 300 -22.26 -13.17 -7.95
CA GLU A 300 -23.18 -12.96 -6.83
C GLU A 300 -22.54 -12.13 -5.71
N VAL A 301 -21.29 -12.43 -5.32
CA VAL A 301 -20.53 -11.63 -4.34
C VAL A 301 -20.35 -10.19 -4.83
N VAL A 302 -19.96 -9.99 -6.10
CA VAL A 302 -19.79 -8.66 -6.70
C VAL A 302 -21.10 -7.88 -6.68
N ALA A 303 -22.22 -8.52 -7.06
CA ALA A 303 -23.54 -7.90 -7.05
C ALA A 303 -23.95 -7.48 -5.64
N VAL A 304 -23.79 -8.37 -4.65
CA VAL A 304 -24.09 -8.07 -3.24
C VAL A 304 -23.27 -6.88 -2.75
N LEU A 305 -21.96 -6.87 -3.00
CA LEU A 305 -21.08 -5.79 -2.55
C LEU A 305 -21.37 -4.45 -3.23
N LEU A 306 -21.75 -4.46 -4.52
CA LEU A 306 -22.20 -3.26 -5.23
C LEU A 306 -23.52 -2.72 -4.68
N GLU A 307 -24.46 -3.60 -4.33
CA GLU A 307 -25.76 -3.23 -3.76
C GLU A 307 -25.65 -2.75 -2.31
N SER A 308 -24.67 -3.23 -1.55
CA SER A 308 -24.46 -2.91 -0.15
C SER A 308 -23.40 -1.85 0.12
N MET A 309 -22.86 -1.24 -0.92
CA MET A 309 -21.81 -0.23 -0.78
C MET A 309 -22.35 0.97 0.03
N PRO A 310 -21.58 1.50 1.01
CA PRO A 310 -21.96 2.73 1.69
C PRO A 310 -22.12 3.86 0.68
N SER A 311 -23.04 4.78 0.90
CA SER A 311 -23.17 5.93 0.01
C SER A 311 -21.97 6.87 0.14
N VAL A 312 -21.72 7.72 -0.87
CA VAL A 312 -20.71 8.78 -0.78
C VAL A 312 -20.94 9.67 0.44
N ASP A 313 -22.19 9.87 0.84
CA ASP A 313 -22.55 10.63 2.04
C ASP A 313 -22.07 9.94 3.32
N ASP A 314 -22.27 8.63 3.44
CA ASP A 314 -21.82 7.85 4.59
C ASP A 314 -20.28 7.82 4.67
N LEU A 315 -19.62 7.65 3.52
CA LEU A 315 -18.16 7.72 3.43
C LEU A 315 -17.64 9.12 3.76
N THR A 316 -18.35 10.18 3.38
CA THR A 316 -17.99 11.56 3.72
C THR A 316 -18.00 11.75 5.23
N MET A 317 -19.02 11.22 5.93
CA MET A 317 -19.07 11.25 7.39
C MET A 317 -17.88 10.54 8.00
N LEU A 318 -17.60 9.32 7.50
CA LEU A 318 -16.49 8.50 7.97
C LEU A 318 -15.16 9.22 7.80
N TYR A 319 -14.88 9.79 6.62
CA TYR A 319 -13.61 10.44 6.36
C TYR A 319 -13.43 11.77 7.07
N ARG A 320 -14.51 12.55 7.25
CA ARG A 320 -14.46 13.70 8.17
C ARG A 320 -14.06 13.27 9.56
N LEU A 321 -14.72 12.24 10.11
CA LEU A 321 -14.37 11.71 11.42
C LEU A 321 -12.92 11.24 11.49
N VAL A 322 -12.45 10.47 10.50
CA VAL A 322 -11.07 9.98 10.45
C VAL A 322 -10.08 11.14 10.38
N PHE A 323 -10.36 12.18 9.58
CA PHE A 323 -9.51 13.36 9.48
C PHE A 323 -9.53 14.21 10.74
N ASP A 324 -10.68 14.37 11.40
CA ASP A 324 -10.77 15.06 12.69
C ASP A 324 -9.99 14.31 13.78
N LEU A 325 -10.10 12.98 13.82
CA LEU A 325 -9.34 12.13 14.73
C LEU A 325 -7.84 12.19 14.42
N SER A 326 -7.47 12.17 13.15
CA SER A 326 -6.08 12.30 12.71
C SER A 326 -5.53 13.68 13.05
N ALA A 327 -6.32 14.73 12.88
CA ALA A 327 -5.93 16.09 13.22
C ALA A 327 -5.73 16.23 14.73
N ALA A 328 -6.64 15.66 15.52
CA ALA A 328 -6.50 15.57 16.96
C ALA A 328 -5.21 14.81 17.37
N ALA A 329 -4.90 13.71 16.71
CA ALA A 329 -3.71 12.92 17.01
C ALA A 329 -2.39 13.59 16.57
N LEU A 330 -2.41 14.35 15.48
CA LEU A 330 -1.22 15.00 14.92
C LEU A 330 -0.96 16.40 15.51
N GLY A 331 -1.95 17.03 16.14
CA GLY A 331 -1.86 18.38 16.70
C GLY A 331 -1.55 19.41 15.61
N ASP A 332 -0.60 20.32 15.87
CA ASP A 332 -0.16 21.35 14.90
C ASP A 332 0.44 20.79 13.60
N ARG A 333 0.67 19.48 13.50
CA ARG A 333 1.14 18.82 12.26
C ARG A 333 0.01 18.44 11.31
N ALA A 334 -1.23 18.51 11.77
CA ALA A 334 -2.39 18.30 10.92
C ALA A 334 -2.51 19.47 9.94
N ASP A 335 -2.59 19.15 8.66
CA ASP A 335 -2.87 20.15 7.64
C ASP A 335 -4.38 20.39 7.60
N ASP A 336 -4.83 21.59 7.99
CA ASP A 336 -6.24 22.00 7.94
C ASP A 336 -6.87 21.77 6.56
N ALA A 337 -6.06 21.78 5.50
CA ALA A 337 -6.52 21.47 4.14
C ALA A 337 -7.11 20.06 4.02
N THR A 338 -6.61 19.08 4.79
CA THR A 338 -7.02 17.68 4.68
C THR A 338 -8.48 17.45 5.08
N ILE A 339 -8.96 18.15 6.12
CA ILE A 339 -10.36 18.07 6.56
C ILE A 339 -11.30 18.54 5.45
N GLY A 340 -10.86 19.53 4.66
CA GLY A 340 -11.59 20.05 3.50
C GLY A 340 -11.80 19.02 2.39
N TYR A 341 -10.95 17.99 2.29
CA TYR A 341 -10.99 16.98 1.23
C TYR A 341 -11.85 15.77 1.55
N ALA A 342 -12.54 15.72 2.70
CA ALA A 342 -13.31 14.53 3.07
C ALA A 342 -14.41 14.15 2.06
N ASN A 343 -15.02 15.14 1.38
CA ASN A 343 -16.01 14.89 0.34
C ASN A 343 -15.35 14.28 -0.91
N ASP A 344 -14.25 14.88 -1.37
CA ASP A 344 -13.49 14.43 -2.54
C ASP A 344 -12.94 13.03 -2.28
N PHE A 345 -12.48 12.76 -1.06
CA PHE A 345 -11.97 11.45 -0.67
C PHE A 345 -13.06 10.39 -0.55
N ALA A 346 -14.23 10.74 -0.02
CA ALA A 346 -15.38 9.84 -0.03
C ALA A 346 -15.85 9.52 -1.45
N ALA A 347 -15.87 10.53 -2.33
CA ALA A 347 -16.15 10.33 -3.74
C ALA A 347 -15.13 9.39 -4.37
N TYR A 348 -13.83 9.68 -4.22
CA TYR A 348 -12.73 8.86 -4.72
C TYR A 348 -12.83 7.41 -4.28
N VAL A 349 -12.97 7.17 -2.98
CA VAL A 349 -13.00 5.80 -2.43
C VAL A 349 -14.26 5.05 -2.87
N HIS A 350 -15.42 5.70 -2.86
CA HIS A 350 -16.64 5.09 -3.38
C HIS A 350 -16.46 4.67 -4.85
N ALA A 351 -15.83 5.56 -5.62
CA ALA A 351 -15.43 5.30 -6.98
C ALA A 351 -14.56 4.03 -7.02
N GLU A 352 -13.38 4.09 -6.44
CA GLU A 352 -12.38 3.05 -6.37
C GLU A 352 -12.99 1.67 -6.06
N TYR A 353 -13.88 1.60 -5.06
CA TYR A 353 -14.65 0.38 -4.74
C TYR A 353 -15.52 -0.10 -5.90
N GLN A 354 -16.28 0.77 -6.56
CA GLN A 354 -17.10 0.40 -7.71
C GLN A 354 -16.26 -0.14 -8.86
N LEU A 355 -15.11 0.49 -9.19
CA LEU A 355 -14.25 -0.04 -10.23
C LEU A 355 -13.62 -1.37 -9.85
N GLY A 356 -13.17 -1.48 -8.61
CA GLY A 356 -12.56 -2.71 -8.14
C GLY A 356 -13.53 -3.89 -8.19
N LEU A 357 -14.79 -3.66 -7.83
CA LEU A 357 -15.87 -4.63 -7.97
C LEU A 357 -16.21 -4.90 -9.44
N ALA A 358 -16.17 -3.88 -10.31
CA ALA A 358 -16.35 -4.07 -11.74
C ALA A 358 -15.21 -4.88 -12.38
N TYR A 359 -13.96 -4.68 -11.92
CA TYR A 359 -12.80 -5.47 -12.35
C TYR A 359 -12.95 -6.93 -11.92
N LEU A 360 -13.28 -7.17 -10.65
CA LEU A 360 -13.61 -8.50 -10.17
C LEU A 360 -14.76 -9.10 -10.98
N GLY A 361 -15.79 -8.30 -11.28
CA GLY A 361 -16.89 -8.62 -12.19
C GLY A 361 -16.43 -9.05 -13.58
N SER A 362 -15.37 -8.45 -14.12
CA SER A 362 -14.83 -8.73 -15.46
C SER A 362 -14.06 -10.04 -15.57
N LEU A 363 -13.62 -10.64 -14.45
CA LEU A 363 -12.94 -11.94 -14.47
C LEU A 363 -13.91 -13.04 -14.91
N ASP A 364 -13.74 -13.54 -16.13
CA ASP A 364 -14.68 -14.44 -16.78
C ASP A 364 -14.29 -15.92 -16.62
N VAL A 365 -15.03 -16.81 -17.31
CA VAL A 365 -14.79 -18.25 -17.27
C VAL A 365 -13.39 -18.60 -17.81
N ALA A 366 -12.91 -17.89 -18.84
CA ALA A 366 -11.62 -18.17 -19.46
C ALA A 366 -10.46 -17.88 -18.50
N TYR A 367 -10.58 -16.84 -17.67
CA TYR A 367 -9.63 -16.58 -16.57
C TYR A 367 -9.49 -17.78 -15.64
N PHE A 368 -10.61 -18.31 -15.13
CA PHE A 368 -10.59 -19.43 -14.18
C PHE A 368 -10.23 -20.77 -14.84
N GLU A 369 -10.63 -21.00 -16.09
CA GLU A 369 -10.20 -22.18 -16.85
C GLU A 369 -8.68 -22.21 -17.01
N GLN A 370 -8.06 -21.06 -17.30
CA GLN A 370 -6.60 -20.97 -17.43
C GLN A 370 -5.87 -21.22 -16.11
N LEU A 371 -6.38 -20.68 -15.00
CA LEU A 371 -5.82 -20.96 -13.67
C LEU A 371 -5.89 -22.46 -13.31
N THR A 372 -7.03 -23.11 -13.59
CA THR A 372 -7.23 -24.54 -13.34
C THR A 372 -6.29 -25.38 -14.21
N ALA A 373 -6.19 -25.06 -15.51
CA ALA A 373 -5.30 -25.76 -16.42
C ALA A 373 -3.83 -25.74 -15.94
N TRP A 374 -3.34 -24.59 -15.45
CA TRP A 374 -1.97 -24.50 -14.94
C TRP A 374 -1.71 -25.29 -13.67
N GLU A 375 -2.71 -25.48 -12.82
CA GLU A 375 -2.58 -26.34 -11.65
C GLU A 375 -2.58 -27.83 -12.05
N GLU A 376 -3.39 -28.21 -13.04
CA GLU A 376 -3.43 -29.57 -13.60
C GLU A 376 -2.14 -29.96 -14.32
N ASP A 377 -1.45 -28.99 -14.93
CA ASP A 377 -0.15 -29.17 -15.59
C ASP A 377 1.01 -29.51 -14.62
N GLY A 378 0.78 -29.48 -13.30
CA GLY A 378 1.78 -29.83 -12.29
C GLY A 378 2.86 -28.78 -12.06
N ALA A 379 2.59 -27.51 -12.40
CA ALA A 379 3.50 -26.40 -12.13
C ALA A 379 3.81 -26.28 -10.63
N SER A 380 5.04 -25.87 -10.28
CA SER A 380 5.36 -25.56 -8.88
C SER A 380 4.51 -24.40 -8.35
N ALA A 381 4.46 -24.26 -7.02
CA ALA A 381 3.71 -23.16 -6.40
C ALA A 381 4.24 -21.77 -6.83
N GLN A 382 5.55 -21.64 -7.05
CA GLN A 382 6.21 -20.41 -7.49
C GLN A 382 5.90 -20.11 -8.96
N LEU A 383 5.95 -21.12 -9.83
CA LEU A 383 5.64 -20.94 -11.25
C LEU A 383 4.17 -20.64 -11.46
N LEU A 384 3.29 -21.32 -10.72
CA LEU A 384 1.85 -21.00 -10.71
C LEU A 384 1.60 -19.57 -10.24
N TYR A 385 2.34 -19.07 -9.25
CA TYR A 385 2.25 -17.67 -8.81
C TYR A 385 2.65 -16.68 -9.91
N ALA A 386 3.79 -16.92 -10.60
CA ALA A 386 4.24 -16.08 -11.70
C ALA A 386 3.22 -16.03 -12.87
N ARG A 387 2.66 -17.19 -13.21
CA ARG A 387 1.61 -17.33 -14.22
C ARG A 387 0.34 -16.58 -13.85
N THR A 388 -0.13 -16.76 -12.61
CA THR A 388 -1.28 -16.03 -12.09
C THR A 388 -1.05 -14.52 -12.12
N LEU A 389 0.12 -14.04 -11.71
CA LEU A 389 0.44 -12.61 -11.76
C LEU A 389 0.36 -12.06 -13.20
N SER A 390 0.95 -12.79 -14.16
CA SER A 390 0.92 -12.39 -15.58
C SER A 390 -0.50 -12.46 -16.18
N LEU A 391 -1.36 -13.34 -15.67
CA LEU A 391 -2.77 -13.41 -16.06
C LEU A 391 -3.58 -12.25 -15.49
N VAL A 392 -3.38 -11.95 -14.20
CA VAL A 392 -4.02 -10.82 -13.52
C VAL A 392 -3.65 -9.52 -14.23
N ALA A 393 -2.37 -9.30 -14.53
CA ALA A 393 -1.92 -8.11 -15.25
C ALA A 393 -2.58 -7.97 -16.65
N ARG A 394 -2.74 -9.08 -17.39
CA ARG A 394 -3.48 -9.09 -18.67
C ARG A 394 -4.93 -8.64 -18.53
N TYR A 395 -5.65 -9.22 -17.58
CA TYR A 395 -7.04 -8.86 -17.35
C TYR A 395 -7.17 -7.43 -16.83
N GLN A 396 -6.28 -7.01 -15.94
CA GLN A 396 -6.22 -5.65 -15.44
C GLN A 396 -5.97 -4.65 -16.57
N ARG A 397 -5.00 -4.87 -17.46
CA ARG A 397 -4.73 -3.96 -18.58
C ARG A 397 -5.90 -3.88 -19.56
N SER A 398 -6.52 -5.02 -19.88
CA SER A 398 -7.73 -5.05 -20.72
C SER A 398 -8.88 -4.27 -20.06
N PHE A 399 -9.03 -4.41 -18.74
CA PHE A 399 -10.04 -3.70 -17.97
C PHE A 399 -9.78 -2.20 -17.92
N GLN A 400 -8.54 -1.80 -17.64
CA GLN A 400 -8.09 -0.40 -17.66
C GLN A 400 -8.38 0.26 -19.00
N THR A 401 -8.01 -0.40 -20.09
CA THR A 401 -8.28 0.09 -21.46
C THR A 401 -9.79 0.24 -21.72
N ALA A 402 -10.62 -0.69 -21.23
CA ALA A 402 -12.06 -0.66 -21.42
C ALA A 402 -12.77 0.44 -20.59
N HIS A 403 -12.10 0.94 -19.55
CA HIS A 403 -12.63 1.92 -18.61
C HIS A 403 -11.73 3.17 -18.52
N ALA A 404 -10.94 3.48 -19.55
CA ALA A 404 -9.96 4.59 -19.53
C ALA A 404 -10.58 5.94 -19.11
N ASP A 405 -11.74 6.30 -19.70
CA ASP A 405 -12.49 7.52 -19.32
C ASP A 405 -12.81 7.58 -17.82
N GLN A 406 -12.97 6.42 -17.20
CA GLN A 406 -13.27 6.30 -15.79
C GLN A 406 -12.06 6.57 -14.90
N PHE A 407 -10.88 6.10 -15.32
CA PHE A 407 -9.62 6.39 -14.64
C PHE A 407 -9.27 7.87 -14.78
N ASP A 408 -9.42 8.43 -15.98
CA ASP A 408 -9.19 9.85 -16.24
C ASP A 408 -10.06 10.74 -15.34
N ASP A 409 -11.35 10.42 -15.18
CA ASP A 409 -12.29 11.17 -14.32
C ASP A 409 -11.85 11.27 -12.84
N LEU A 410 -11.01 10.35 -12.37
CA LEU A 410 -10.54 10.35 -10.98
C LEU A 410 -9.12 10.76 -10.78
N ASP A 411 -8.31 10.59 -11.80
CA ASP A 411 -7.09 11.37 -11.86
C ASP A 411 -7.47 12.87 -11.79
N ASP A 412 -8.53 13.29 -12.48
CA ASP A 412 -8.99 14.68 -12.43
C ASP A 412 -9.68 15.08 -11.11
N LEU A 413 -9.98 14.14 -10.19
CA LEU A 413 -10.65 14.44 -8.92
C LEU A 413 -9.74 15.18 -7.93
N PHE A 414 -8.43 14.95 -8.02
CA PHE A 414 -7.43 15.59 -7.17
C PHE A 414 -6.33 16.21 -8.00
N ASP A 415 -6.01 17.47 -7.72
CA ASP A 415 -4.74 18.02 -8.18
C ASP A 415 -3.55 17.39 -7.44
N ASP A 416 -2.34 17.62 -7.95
CA ASP A 416 -1.11 17.03 -7.41
C ASP A 416 -0.87 17.38 -5.93
N ASP A 417 -1.24 18.60 -5.52
CA ASP A 417 -1.09 19.04 -4.13
C ASP A 417 -2.05 18.27 -3.21
N GLN A 418 -3.28 18.04 -3.65
CA GLN A 418 -4.27 17.24 -2.93
C GLN A 418 -3.83 15.77 -2.81
N ARG A 419 -3.34 15.18 -3.90
CA ARG A 419 -2.82 13.79 -3.91
C ARG A 419 -1.62 13.64 -2.96
N PHE A 420 -0.70 14.60 -2.98
CA PHE A 420 0.45 14.61 -2.08
C PHE A 420 0.03 14.73 -0.62
N ALA A 421 -0.87 15.67 -0.30
CA ALA A 421 -1.41 15.83 1.05
C ALA A 421 -2.08 14.54 1.54
N PHE A 422 -2.85 13.88 0.67
CA PHE A 422 -3.50 12.61 0.97
C PHE A 422 -2.50 11.48 1.26
N MET A 423 -1.55 11.25 0.36
CA MET A 423 -0.52 10.22 0.52
C MET A 423 0.26 10.41 1.84
N ARG A 424 0.57 11.66 2.21
CA ARG A 424 1.24 11.99 3.46
C ARG A 424 0.39 11.58 4.66
N VAL A 425 -0.89 11.95 4.70
CA VAL A 425 -1.81 11.60 5.80
C VAL A 425 -2.00 10.08 5.89
N HIS A 426 -2.24 9.41 4.77
CA HIS A 426 -2.41 7.96 4.73
C HIS A 426 -1.16 7.24 5.26
N THR A 427 0.03 7.64 4.81
CA THR A 427 1.27 6.97 5.20
C THR A 427 1.62 7.24 6.66
N THR A 428 1.45 8.48 7.15
CA THR A 428 1.62 8.80 8.57
C THR A 428 0.65 8.00 9.44
N LEU A 429 -0.61 7.86 9.02
CA LEU A 429 -1.59 7.05 9.75
C LEU A 429 -1.20 5.57 9.75
N ALA A 430 -0.83 5.02 8.59
CA ALA A 430 -0.40 3.63 8.46
C ALA A 430 0.83 3.33 9.34
N LEU A 431 1.83 4.22 9.34
CA LEU A 431 3.03 4.10 10.18
C LEU A 431 2.68 4.20 11.68
N SER A 432 1.78 5.10 12.06
CA SER A 432 1.30 5.20 13.44
C SER A 432 0.59 3.93 13.91
N VAL A 433 -0.30 3.36 13.07
CA VAL A 433 -1.01 2.11 13.36
C VAL A 433 -0.04 0.92 13.41
N LEU A 434 0.90 0.81 12.48
CA LEU A 434 1.92 -0.23 12.46
C LEU A 434 2.82 -0.15 13.70
N GLY A 435 3.24 1.06 14.09
CA GLY A 435 4.04 1.29 15.30
C GLY A 435 3.31 0.90 16.58
N GLN A 436 1.99 1.07 16.65
CA GLN A 436 1.18 0.66 17.80
C GLN A 436 0.88 -0.83 17.82
N THR A 437 0.59 -1.44 16.67
CA THR A 437 0.15 -2.84 16.56
C THR A 437 1.30 -3.84 16.64
N ALA A 438 2.47 -3.51 16.08
CA ALA A 438 3.60 -4.44 16.03
C ALA A 438 4.21 -4.75 17.41
N GLY A 439 4.00 -3.90 18.43
CA GLY A 439 4.54 -4.08 19.80
C GLY A 439 6.07 -4.02 19.92
N THR A 440 6.77 -4.33 18.83
CA THR A 440 8.10 -3.90 18.46
C THR A 440 7.92 -2.66 17.61
N TYR A 441 8.34 -1.50 18.12
CA TYR A 441 8.61 -0.36 17.27
C TYR A 441 9.42 -0.88 16.09
N VAL A 442 8.99 -0.58 14.85
CA VAL A 442 9.92 -0.50 13.72
C VAL A 442 11.11 0.26 14.30
N THR A 443 12.23 -0.43 14.47
CA THR A 443 13.36 0.15 15.20
C THR A 443 13.70 1.48 14.56
N ASP A 444 14.09 2.48 15.36
CA ASP A 444 14.27 3.89 14.98
C ASP A 444 15.04 4.15 13.66
N SER A 445 15.68 3.17 13.01
CA SER A 445 16.17 3.32 11.64
C SER A 445 15.04 3.32 10.59
N ASP A 446 14.32 2.22 10.42
CA ASP A 446 13.58 1.97 9.17
C ASP A 446 12.27 2.81 9.07
N GLY A 447 11.64 3.11 10.20
CA GLY A 447 10.43 3.93 10.25
C GLY A 447 10.72 5.44 10.17
N ILE A 448 11.87 5.88 10.69
CA ILE A 448 12.30 7.28 10.62
C ILE A 448 12.62 7.65 9.17
N HIS A 449 13.17 6.74 8.37
CA HIS A 449 13.50 7.02 6.97
C HIS A 449 12.27 7.31 6.12
N LEU A 450 11.15 6.60 6.30
CA LEU A 450 9.94 6.86 5.51
C LEU A 450 9.23 8.15 5.94
N GLU A 451 9.14 8.44 7.25
CA GLU A 451 8.58 9.71 7.72
C GLU A 451 9.46 10.91 7.31
N ALA A 452 10.79 10.77 7.40
CA ALA A 452 11.73 11.81 6.97
C ALA A 452 11.67 12.04 5.46
N LEU A 453 11.59 10.96 4.66
CA LEU A 453 11.42 11.04 3.21
C LEU A 453 10.13 11.79 2.86
N LEU A 454 9.01 11.44 3.48
CA LEU A 454 7.73 12.11 3.25
C LEU A 454 7.70 13.56 3.72
N ALA A 455 8.47 13.90 4.75
CA ALA A 455 8.60 15.28 5.24
C ALA A 455 9.52 16.13 4.37
N ALA A 456 10.51 15.52 3.73
CA ALA A 456 11.45 16.18 2.82
C ALA A 456 10.88 16.34 1.40
N MET A 457 10.07 15.37 0.95
CA MET A 457 9.48 15.36 -0.38
C MET A 457 8.55 16.55 -0.60
N THR A 458 8.73 17.25 -1.70
CA THR A 458 7.85 18.32 -2.16
C THR A 458 6.70 17.76 -3.00
N SER A 459 5.60 18.51 -3.15
CA SER A 459 4.50 18.13 -4.05
C SER A 459 4.98 17.90 -5.49
N ALA A 460 5.94 18.71 -5.98
CA ALA A 460 6.53 18.52 -7.30
C ALA A 460 7.33 17.20 -7.42
N GLN A 461 8.15 16.87 -6.42
CA GLN A 461 8.87 15.58 -6.38
C GLN A 461 7.91 14.39 -6.28
N PHE A 462 6.81 14.54 -5.53
CA PHE A 462 5.77 13.52 -5.47
C PHE A 462 5.07 13.35 -6.80
N SER A 463 4.62 14.44 -7.45
CA SER A 463 3.96 14.39 -8.76
C SER A 463 4.84 13.69 -9.80
N ALA A 464 6.12 14.06 -9.89
CA ALA A 464 7.05 13.41 -10.81
C ALA A 464 7.36 11.94 -10.43
N SER A 465 7.37 11.59 -9.14
CA SER A 465 7.50 10.19 -8.71
C SER A 465 6.23 9.37 -9.01
N ALA A 466 5.05 9.97 -8.87
CA ALA A 466 3.78 9.38 -9.22
C ALA A 466 3.65 9.19 -10.74
N GLU A 467 4.11 10.15 -11.54
CA GLU A 467 4.23 10.02 -12.99
C GLU A 467 5.17 8.87 -13.35
N ALA A 468 6.35 8.81 -12.72
CA ALA A 468 7.31 7.74 -12.96
C ALA A 468 6.75 6.35 -12.57
N ALA A 469 6.02 6.27 -11.46
CA ALA A 469 5.34 5.05 -11.02
C ALA A 469 4.22 4.67 -11.98
N ALA A 470 3.41 5.62 -12.45
CA ALA A 470 2.35 5.39 -13.43
C ALA A 470 2.94 4.88 -14.76
N ILE A 471 4.04 5.48 -15.24
CA ILE A 471 4.75 5.02 -16.44
C ILE A 471 5.32 3.62 -16.23
N PHE A 472 5.92 3.35 -15.06
CA PHE A 472 6.43 2.02 -14.74
C PHE A 472 5.31 0.98 -14.72
N ASP A 473 4.19 1.29 -14.07
CA ASP A 473 3.02 0.43 -13.96
C ASP A 473 2.37 0.20 -15.32
N ASP A 474 2.25 1.23 -16.16
CA ASP A 474 1.77 1.12 -17.54
C ASP A 474 2.70 0.29 -18.41
N ALA A 475 4.01 0.55 -18.36
CA ALA A 475 5.01 -0.24 -19.09
C ALA A 475 4.99 -1.70 -18.64
N LEU A 476 4.85 -1.95 -17.34
CA LEU A 476 4.79 -3.29 -16.77
C LEU A 476 3.48 -4.00 -17.13
N ALA A 477 2.35 -3.29 -17.08
CA ALA A 477 1.05 -3.80 -17.47
C ALA A 477 0.99 -4.10 -18.97
N ASP A 478 1.50 -3.21 -19.82
CA ASP A 478 1.63 -3.43 -21.27
C ASP A 478 2.55 -4.60 -21.58
N TYR A 479 3.69 -4.65 -20.89
CA TYR A 479 4.63 -5.75 -21.05
C TYR A 479 3.97 -7.08 -20.64
N PHE A 480 3.31 -7.17 -19.48
CA PHE A 480 2.60 -8.38 -19.09
C PHE A 480 1.37 -8.68 -19.95
N ALA A 481 0.76 -7.66 -20.55
CA ALA A 481 -0.36 -7.82 -21.47
C ALA A 481 0.06 -8.49 -22.79
N ASP A 482 1.31 -8.31 -23.21
CA ASP A 482 1.89 -9.00 -24.36
C ASP A 482 1.87 -10.52 -24.14
N ALA A 483 1.22 -11.25 -25.04
CA ALA A 483 1.00 -12.69 -24.90
C ALA A 483 2.30 -13.52 -24.86
N ASP A 484 3.40 -12.94 -25.33
CA ASP A 484 4.73 -13.55 -25.36
C ASP A 484 5.62 -13.16 -24.15
N ALA A 485 5.14 -12.27 -23.28
CA ALA A 485 5.92 -11.83 -22.13
C ALA A 485 5.96 -12.88 -21.01
N ASN A 486 7.15 -13.43 -20.79
CA ASN A 486 7.41 -14.45 -19.77
C ASN A 486 8.34 -13.94 -18.66
N PHE A 487 8.53 -12.63 -18.50
CA PHE A 487 9.50 -12.05 -17.57
C PHE A 487 9.39 -12.62 -16.14
N VAL A 488 8.18 -12.65 -15.55
CA VAL A 488 7.98 -13.17 -14.19
C VAL A 488 8.26 -14.67 -14.11
N GLU A 489 7.83 -15.44 -15.12
CA GLU A 489 8.13 -16.87 -15.20
C GLU A 489 9.64 -17.10 -15.30
N LEU A 490 10.35 -16.37 -16.16
CA LEU A 490 11.80 -16.45 -16.32
C LEU A 490 12.55 -16.05 -15.06
N PHE A 491 12.08 -15.04 -14.33
CA PHE A 491 12.63 -14.67 -13.03
C PHE A 491 12.50 -15.81 -12.02
N VAL A 492 11.30 -16.39 -11.90
CA VAL A 492 11.05 -17.53 -11.01
C VAL A 492 11.84 -18.77 -11.44
N LEU A 493 11.96 -19.03 -12.75
CA LEU A 493 12.78 -20.10 -13.31
C LEU A 493 14.25 -19.92 -12.92
N ARG A 494 14.80 -18.71 -13.06
CA ARG A 494 16.17 -18.36 -12.65
C ARG A 494 16.37 -18.55 -11.15
N LEU A 495 15.46 -18.04 -10.32
CA LEU A 495 15.51 -18.22 -8.86
C LEU A 495 15.37 -19.69 -8.45
N GLY A 496 14.69 -20.51 -9.25
CA GLY A 496 14.56 -21.95 -9.02
C GLY A 496 15.89 -22.71 -8.93
N PHE A 497 16.99 -22.12 -9.43
CA PHE A 497 18.35 -22.65 -9.31
C PHE A 497 19.09 -22.22 -8.02
N ALA A 498 18.50 -21.35 -7.19
CA ALA A 498 19.07 -20.92 -5.92
C ALA A 498 18.92 -22.02 -4.85
N GLY A 499 19.87 -22.96 -4.82
CA GLY A 499 19.84 -24.07 -3.87
C GLY A 499 20.81 -25.19 -4.25
N GLY A 500 22.11 -24.90 -4.21
CA GLY A 500 23.17 -25.77 -4.76
C GLY A 500 23.34 -27.18 -4.13
N LEU A 501 22.46 -27.59 -3.22
CA LEU A 501 22.49 -28.94 -2.61
C LEU A 501 21.78 -30.00 -3.46
N PHE A 502 20.92 -29.60 -4.39
CA PHE A 502 20.20 -30.52 -5.28
C PHE A 502 20.34 -30.07 -6.73
N LEU A 503 20.70 -30.99 -7.62
CA LEU A 503 20.75 -30.78 -9.07
C LEU A 503 19.34 -30.72 -9.65
N ARG A 504 18.56 -29.74 -9.22
CA ARG A 504 17.14 -29.61 -9.51
C ARG A 504 16.73 -28.14 -9.56
N ASN A 505 15.92 -27.77 -10.53
CA ASN A 505 15.25 -26.48 -10.53
C ASN A 505 13.98 -26.58 -9.68
N THR A 506 13.91 -25.84 -8.57
CA THR A 506 12.79 -25.91 -7.62
C THR A 506 11.50 -25.30 -8.15
N ALA A 507 11.57 -24.46 -9.19
CA ALA A 507 10.40 -23.84 -9.83
C ALA A 507 9.75 -24.74 -10.90
N THR A 508 10.49 -25.63 -11.56
CA THR A 508 9.95 -26.57 -12.55
C THR A 508 9.89 -28.01 -12.05
N ASP A 509 10.47 -28.27 -10.88
CA ASP A 509 10.63 -29.60 -10.31
C ASP A 509 11.55 -30.54 -11.13
N VAL A 510 12.15 -30.03 -12.22
CA VAL A 510 13.04 -30.77 -13.13
C VAL A 510 14.36 -31.10 -12.42
N ALA A 511 14.64 -32.39 -12.29
CA ALA A 511 15.91 -32.91 -11.83
C ALA A 511 16.85 -33.12 -13.02
N TYR A 512 18.11 -32.71 -12.86
CA TYR A 512 19.17 -32.83 -13.84
C TYR A 512 20.05 -34.04 -13.50
N ALA A 513 20.56 -34.73 -14.52
CA ALA A 513 21.32 -35.96 -14.30
C ALA A 513 22.68 -35.70 -13.63
N ASN A 514 23.25 -34.51 -13.85
CA ASN A 514 24.57 -34.11 -13.37
C ASN A 514 24.72 -32.57 -13.26
N GLU A 515 25.85 -32.11 -12.72
CA GLU A 515 26.15 -30.68 -12.50
C GLU A 515 26.23 -29.92 -13.82
N THR A 516 26.75 -30.57 -14.86
CA THR A 516 26.89 -29.99 -16.21
C THR A 516 25.54 -29.59 -16.80
N GLU A 517 24.55 -30.49 -16.79
CA GLU A 517 23.19 -30.20 -17.25
C GLU A 517 22.51 -29.11 -16.42
N PHE A 518 22.70 -29.14 -15.09
CA PHE A 518 22.15 -28.15 -14.17
C PHE A 518 22.69 -26.74 -14.44
N VAL A 519 24.02 -26.60 -14.56
CA VAL A 519 24.67 -25.30 -14.81
C VAL A 519 24.31 -24.76 -16.19
N LEU A 520 24.25 -25.62 -17.22
CA LEU A 520 23.79 -25.21 -18.55
C LEU A 520 22.37 -24.64 -18.48
N ALA A 521 21.43 -25.38 -17.88
CA ALA A 521 20.04 -24.93 -17.77
C ALA A 521 19.92 -23.61 -16.99
N ARG A 522 20.72 -23.41 -15.94
CA ARG A 522 20.78 -22.16 -15.17
C ARG A 522 21.30 -20.98 -16.00
N GLU A 523 22.38 -21.18 -16.75
CA GLU A 523 22.99 -20.14 -17.59
C GLU A 523 22.02 -19.72 -18.71
N ARG A 524 21.38 -20.67 -19.38
CA ARG A 524 20.38 -20.40 -20.42
C ARG A 524 19.13 -19.69 -19.87
N ALA A 525 18.62 -20.13 -18.71
CA ALA A 525 17.52 -19.44 -18.04
C ALA A 525 17.89 -18.00 -17.64
N SER A 526 19.15 -17.76 -17.26
CA SER A 526 19.64 -16.42 -16.93
C SER A 526 19.74 -15.54 -18.18
N CYS A 527 20.20 -16.08 -19.32
CA CYS A 527 20.23 -15.35 -20.60
C CYS A 527 18.82 -14.95 -21.02
N ALA A 528 17.87 -15.88 -20.99
CA ALA A 528 16.48 -15.60 -21.31
C ALA A 528 15.85 -14.54 -20.37
N PHE A 529 16.10 -14.63 -19.06
CA PHE A 529 15.64 -13.62 -18.10
C PHE A 529 16.20 -12.24 -18.40
N TRP A 530 17.53 -12.11 -18.58
CA TRP A 530 18.15 -10.82 -18.82
C TRP A 530 17.73 -10.22 -20.16
N LYS A 531 17.53 -11.03 -21.20
CA LYS A 531 16.93 -10.59 -22.46
C LYS A 531 15.60 -9.87 -22.22
N GLU A 532 14.67 -10.54 -21.55
CA GLU A 532 13.34 -9.98 -21.29
C GLU A 532 13.39 -8.77 -20.34
N TRP A 533 14.31 -8.76 -19.37
CA TRP A 533 14.54 -7.59 -18.51
C TRP A 533 15.00 -6.37 -19.30
N PHE A 534 15.96 -6.51 -20.21
CA PHE A 534 16.43 -5.38 -21.02
C PHE A 534 15.43 -4.96 -22.10
N ARG A 535 14.60 -5.88 -22.59
CA ARG A 535 13.43 -5.54 -23.41
C ARG A 535 12.45 -4.66 -22.62
N PHE A 536 12.13 -5.05 -21.39
CA PHE A 536 11.29 -4.27 -20.49
C PHE A 536 11.90 -2.90 -20.14
N LEU A 537 13.19 -2.86 -19.78
CA LEU A 537 13.91 -1.61 -19.56
C LEU A 537 13.89 -0.69 -20.79
N GLY A 538 13.99 -1.25 -21.99
CA GLY A 538 13.86 -0.48 -23.23
C GLY A 538 12.51 0.22 -23.32
N ILE A 539 11.42 -0.54 -23.15
CA ILE A 539 10.05 -0.02 -23.16
C ILE A 539 9.86 1.07 -22.09
N MET A 540 10.30 0.83 -20.85
CA MET A 540 10.23 1.83 -19.79
C MET A 540 11.03 3.09 -20.12
N SER A 541 12.27 2.93 -20.57
CA SER A 541 13.18 4.05 -20.81
C SER A 541 12.70 4.96 -21.95
N ASP A 542 11.95 4.41 -22.90
CA ASP A 542 11.31 5.16 -23.99
C ASP A 542 10.08 5.96 -23.53
N GLN A 543 9.41 5.52 -22.46
CA GLN A 543 8.21 6.17 -21.93
C GLN A 543 8.52 7.19 -20.83
N LEU A 544 9.58 6.99 -20.04
CA LEU A 544 9.94 7.89 -18.97
C LEU A 544 10.41 9.25 -19.51
N SER A 545 9.78 10.32 -19.03
CA SER A 545 10.24 11.69 -19.24
C SER A 545 11.59 11.91 -18.55
N ASP A 546 12.38 12.87 -19.04
CA ASP A 546 13.67 13.21 -18.39
C ASP A 546 13.41 13.73 -16.95
N GLU A 547 12.25 14.34 -16.70
CA GLU A 547 11.81 14.82 -15.38
C GLU A 547 11.45 13.65 -14.44
N ALA A 548 10.71 12.64 -14.91
CA ALA A 548 10.43 11.43 -14.13
C ALA A 548 11.70 10.66 -13.75
N LEU A 549 12.67 10.56 -14.68
CA LEU A 549 13.99 9.97 -14.40
C LEU A 549 14.76 10.80 -13.36
N LEU A 550 14.70 12.13 -13.43
CA LEU A 550 15.30 12.99 -12.41
C LEU A 550 14.72 12.67 -11.04
N SER A 551 13.40 12.66 -10.92
CA SER A 551 12.73 12.48 -9.64
C SER A 551 12.98 11.09 -9.05
N LEU A 552 13.03 10.04 -9.87
CA LEU A 552 13.45 8.72 -9.39
C LEU A 552 14.90 8.73 -8.88
N THR A 553 15.84 9.33 -9.62
CA THR A 553 17.24 9.39 -9.18
C THR A 553 17.42 10.25 -7.92
N THR A 554 16.70 11.36 -7.80
CA THR A 554 16.65 12.19 -6.59
C THR A 554 16.04 11.42 -5.43
N LEU A 555 14.93 10.70 -5.63
CA LEU A 555 14.30 9.89 -4.58
C LEU A 555 15.22 8.74 -4.13
N PHE A 556 15.95 8.11 -5.04
CA PHE A 556 16.99 7.14 -4.70
C PHE A 556 18.16 7.81 -3.93
N GLY A 557 18.55 9.02 -4.30
CA GLY A 557 19.53 9.83 -3.55
C GLY A 557 19.08 10.11 -2.12
N GLU A 558 17.84 10.58 -1.95
CA GLU A 558 17.22 10.84 -0.65
C GLU A 558 17.00 9.56 0.17
N ALA A 559 16.73 8.42 -0.47
CA ALA A 559 16.63 7.12 0.20
C ALA A 559 18.00 6.60 0.69
N VAL A 560 19.08 6.98 0.02
CA VAL A 560 20.48 6.77 0.43
C VAL A 560 20.96 8.00 1.22
N SER A 561 20.09 8.56 2.08
CA SER A 561 20.38 9.79 2.80
C SER A 561 21.68 9.72 3.59
N GLY A 562 22.24 10.88 3.87
CA GLY A 562 23.40 11.06 4.73
C GLY A 562 23.25 10.36 6.08
N ASP A 563 22.03 10.19 6.61
CA ASP A 563 21.80 9.40 7.81
C ASP A 563 22.11 7.91 7.62
N SER A 564 21.70 7.30 6.49
CA SER A 564 22.03 5.91 6.16
C SER A 564 23.55 5.73 5.98
N LEU A 565 24.19 6.67 5.29
CA LEU A 565 25.65 6.71 5.12
C LEU A 565 26.36 6.93 6.46
N SER A 566 25.83 7.79 7.34
CA SER A 566 26.41 8.02 8.67
C SER A 566 26.44 6.75 9.52
N VAL A 567 25.46 5.86 9.33
CA VAL A 567 25.36 4.58 10.05
C VAL A 567 26.21 3.50 9.39
N GLU A 568 26.18 3.37 8.06
CA GLU A 568 26.90 2.29 7.37
C GLU A 568 28.41 2.54 7.23
N ILE A 569 28.81 3.79 6.99
CA ILE A 569 30.22 4.16 6.78
C ILE A 569 30.79 5.05 7.91
N GLU A 570 30.07 5.16 9.05
CA GLU A 570 30.46 5.94 10.23
C GLU A 570 30.79 7.43 9.91
N LEU A 571 30.12 8.00 8.91
CA LEU A 571 30.31 9.40 8.52
C LEU A 571 29.73 10.34 9.59
N ASP A 572 30.44 11.44 9.92
CA ASP A 572 29.85 12.47 10.78
C ASP A 572 28.62 13.09 10.09
N PRO A 573 27.49 13.27 10.78
CA PRO A 573 26.24 13.79 10.19
C PRO A 573 26.41 15.10 9.41
N VAL A 574 27.33 15.99 9.84
CA VAL A 574 27.61 17.25 9.12
C VAL A 574 28.23 17.00 7.74
N TYR A 575 29.00 15.94 7.58
CA TYR A 575 29.56 15.56 6.29
C TYR A 575 28.55 14.82 5.42
N ALA A 576 27.60 14.14 6.04
CA ALA A 576 26.56 13.40 5.34
C ALA A 576 25.54 14.34 4.69
N ASP A 577 25.02 15.34 5.45
CA ASP A 577 24.14 16.39 4.92
C ASP A 577 24.75 17.12 3.71
N ALA A 578 26.06 17.36 3.77
CA ALA A 578 26.75 18.07 2.71
C ALA A 578 27.13 17.18 1.52
N PHE A 579 27.25 15.87 1.74
CA PHE A 579 27.35 14.90 0.65
C PHE A 579 26.02 14.88 -0.11
N ASP A 580 24.89 14.83 0.57
CA ASP A 580 23.54 14.85 -0.04
C ASP A 580 23.34 16.11 -0.88
N ILE A 581 23.57 17.30 -0.31
CA ILE A 581 23.45 18.58 -1.05
C ILE A 581 24.34 18.60 -2.31
N ALA A 582 25.55 18.06 -2.21
CA ALA A 582 26.47 18.02 -3.32
C ALA A 582 26.02 17.00 -4.37
N PHE A 583 25.54 15.83 -3.94
CA PHE A 583 25.04 14.74 -4.79
C PHE A 583 23.79 15.16 -5.57
N ASP A 584 22.84 15.83 -4.91
CA ASP A 584 21.63 16.36 -5.55
C ASP A 584 21.96 17.42 -6.61
N ALA A 585 22.88 18.33 -6.29
CA ALA A 585 23.31 19.36 -7.24
C ALA A 585 23.98 18.75 -8.48
N ALA A 586 24.74 17.67 -8.28
CA ALA A 586 25.36 16.90 -9.35
C ALA A 586 24.35 16.14 -10.19
N LEU A 587 23.41 15.41 -9.57
CA LEU A 587 22.35 14.71 -10.28
C LEU A 587 21.51 15.67 -11.14
N ALA A 588 21.21 16.86 -10.62
CA ALA A 588 20.48 17.87 -11.38
C ALA A 588 21.23 18.37 -12.63
N GLU A 589 22.56 18.34 -12.63
CA GLU A 589 23.40 18.73 -13.77
C GLU A 589 23.57 17.60 -14.81
N THR A 590 23.52 16.32 -14.40
CA THR A 590 23.81 15.14 -15.26
C THR A 590 22.59 14.48 -15.90
N ASN A 591 21.39 14.79 -15.43
CA ASN A 591 20.27 13.88 -15.59
C ASN A 591 19.87 13.60 -17.06
N GLY A 592 20.07 14.57 -17.96
CA GLY A 592 19.90 14.34 -19.40
C GLY A 592 20.81 13.22 -19.94
N ASP A 593 22.03 13.12 -19.41
CA ASP A 593 23.06 12.19 -19.88
C ASP A 593 22.89 10.81 -19.26
N ALA A 594 22.48 10.71 -17.99
CA ALA A 594 22.18 9.43 -17.33
C ALA A 594 20.98 8.72 -17.97
N ALA A 595 19.90 9.48 -18.26
CA ALA A 595 18.74 8.99 -18.99
C ALA A 595 19.12 8.52 -20.40
N ALA A 596 19.91 9.32 -21.12
CA ALA A 596 20.41 8.96 -22.44
C ALA A 596 21.28 7.70 -22.42
N LEU A 597 22.10 7.50 -21.38
CA LEU A 597 22.95 6.32 -21.21
C LEU A 597 22.12 5.06 -20.95
N ILE A 598 21.10 5.12 -20.09
CA ILE A 598 20.18 4.00 -19.84
C ILE A 598 19.42 3.62 -21.12
N ARG A 599 18.86 4.60 -21.84
CA ARG A 599 18.19 4.39 -23.13
C ARG A 599 19.14 3.77 -24.16
N SER A 600 20.36 4.30 -24.26
CA SER A 600 21.37 3.81 -25.20
C SER A 600 21.80 2.37 -24.87
N LEU A 601 21.95 2.03 -23.59
CA LEU A 601 22.27 0.67 -23.16
C LEU A 601 21.12 -0.29 -23.46
N ALA A 602 19.88 0.05 -23.10
CA ALA A 602 18.72 -0.79 -23.36
C ALA A 602 18.52 -1.01 -24.87
N ALA A 603 18.60 0.05 -25.68
CA ALA A 603 18.54 -0.02 -27.13
C ALA A 603 19.64 -0.91 -27.69
N TYR A 604 20.89 -0.72 -27.25
CA TYR A 604 22.02 -1.53 -27.72
C TYR A 604 21.86 -3.02 -27.40
N VAL A 605 21.46 -3.35 -26.17
CA VAL A 605 21.25 -4.74 -25.74
C VAL A 605 20.16 -5.42 -26.57
N ASN A 606 19.07 -4.72 -26.85
CA ASN A 606 17.94 -5.22 -27.64
C ASN A 606 18.29 -5.31 -29.14
N ASP A 607 18.89 -4.27 -29.73
CA ASP A 607 19.20 -4.20 -31.16
C ASP A 607 20.30 -5.19 -31.58
N THR A 608 21.19 -5.56 -30.66
CA THR A 608 22.29 -6.50 -30.94
C THR A 608 21.97 -7.95 -30.56
N ASP A 609 20.76 -8.22 -30.07
CA ASP A 609 20.35 -9.52 -29.55
C ASP A 609 21.39 -10.10 -28.56
N LEU A 610 21.94 -9.25 -27.67
CA LEU A 610 23.11 -9.57 -26.83
C LEU A 610 22.93 -10.88 -26.07
N PHE A 611 21.74 -11.12 -25.51
CA PHE A 611 21.50 -12.30 -24.69
C PHE A 611 21.15 -13.56 -25.50
N ASP A 612 20.62 -13.42 -26.72
CA ASP A 612 20.49 -14.57 -27.64
C ASP A 612 21.86 -15.02 -28.12
N GLY A 613 22.72 -14.06 -28.48
CA GLY A 613 24.11 -14.35 -28.83
C GLY A 613 24.89 -14.97 -27.67
N LEU A 614 24.57 -14.60 -26.42
CA LEU A 614 25.15 -15.23 -25.23
C LEU A 614 24.60 -16.64 -25.00
N ASP A 615 23.30 -16.90 -25.23
CA ASP A 615 22.73 -18.26 -25.17
C ASP A 615 23.38 -19.18 -26.21
N ASP A 616 23.52 -18.70 -27.45
CA ASP A 616 24.21 -19.41 -28.53
C ASP A 616 25.69 -19.68 -28.18
N LEU A 617 26.37 -18.71 -27.55
CA LEU A 617 27.74 -18.87 -27.07
C LEU A 617 27.83 -19.95 -25.98
N VAL A 618 26.96 -19.90 -24.98
CA VAL A 618 26.88 -20.88 -23.89
C VAL A 618 26.65 -22.28 -24.46
N GLN A 619 25.71 -22.44 -25.40
CA GLN A 619 25.42 -23.71 -26.07
C GLN A 619 26.60 -24.20 -26.92
N SER A 620 27.33 -23.29 -27.57
CA SER A 620 28.51 -23.61 -28.36
C SER A 620 29.69 -24.07 -27.49
N ILE A 621 29.94 -23.39 -26.36
CA ILE A 621 30.93 -23.79 -25.36
C ILE A 621 30.59 -25.17 -24.79
N HIS A 622 29.33 -25.37 -24.37
CA HIS A 622 28.86 -26.67 -23.88
C HIS A 622 29.09 -27.79 -24.90
N THR A 623 28.78 -27.55 -26.18
CA THR A 623 28.98 -28.54 -27.26
C THR A 623 30.46 -28.90 -27.42
N HIS A 624 31.36 -27.92 -27.33
CA HIS A 624 32.80 -28.14 -27.34
C HIS A 624 33.25 -28.96 -26.12
N ASP A 625 32.84 -28.56 -24.92
CA ASP A 625 33.27 -29.20 -23.67
C ASP A 625 32.76 -30.64 -23.55
N VAL A 626 31.54 -30.92 -24.03
CA VAL A 626 31.02 -32.29 -24.11
C VAL A 626 31.87 -33.14 -25.05
N ALA A 627 32.32 -32.58 -26.19
CA ALA A 627 33.17 -33.30 -27.13
C ALA A 627 34.59 -33.53 -26.58
N ALA A 628 35.14 -32.59 -25.81
CA ALA A 628 36.49 -32.63 -25.28
C ALA A 628 36.62 -33.44 -23.98
N TYR A 629 35.67 -33.29 -23.05
CA TYR A 629 35.75 -33.77 -21.67
C TYR A 629 34.61 -34.73 -21.28
N GLY A 630 33.59 -34.88 -22.12
CA GLY A 630 32.45 -35.77 -21.91
C GLY A 630 31.20 -35.07 -21.39
N ALA A 631 30.08 -35.80 -21.32
CA ALA A 631 28.76 -35.24 -21.02
C ALA A 631 28.61 -34.61 -19.62
N ASP A 632 29.47 -35.00 -18.67
CA ASP A 632 29.54 -34.41 -17.33
C ASP A 632 30.91 -33.78 -17.07
N TYR A 633 31.29 -32.84 -17.93
CA TYR A 633 32.63 -32.25 -17.89
C TYR A 633 32.91 -31.46 -16.61
N LEU A 634 31.90 -30.87 -15.95
CA LEU A 634 32.13 -30.14 -14.69
C LEU A 634 32.61 -31.06 -13.55
N ALA A 635 32.25 -32.34 -13.58
CA ALA A 635 32.76 -33.35 -12.63
C ALA A 635 34.15 -33.90 -13.02
N SER A 636 34.68 -33.53 -14.19
CA SER A 636 35.97 -34.03 -14.67
C SER A 636 37.13 -33.27 -14.05
N TYR A 637 38.07 -34.00 -13.45
CA TYR A 637 39.33 -33.43 -12.93
C TYR A 637 40.23 -32.78 -14.00
N SER A 638 39.99 -33.08 -15.27
CA SER A 638 40.76 -32.53 -16.40
C SER A 638 40.04 -31.40 -17.11
N TYR A 639 38.88 -30.96 -16.64
CA TYR A 639 38.14 -29.86 -17.24
C TYR A 639 38.93 -28.57 -17.08
N ASP A 640 39.17 -27.91 -18.21
CA ASP A 640 39.91 -26.67 -18.31
C ASP A 640 38.93 -25.54 -18.69
N THR A 641 38.68 -24.62 -17.76
CA THR A 641 37.76 -23.50 -17.97
C THR A 641 38.33 -22.42 -18.89
N THR A 642 39.62 -22.50 -19.25
CA THR A 642 40.31 -21.48 -20.04
C THR A 642 39.62 -21.23 -21.39
N TYR A 643 39.17 -22.29 -22.09
CA TYR A 643 38.44 -22.12 -23.35
C TYR A 643 37.12 -21.36 -23.16
N LYS A 644 36.33 -21.70 -22.13
CA LYS A 644 35.10 -20.97 -21.76
C LYS A 644 35.40 -19.50 -21.47
N SER A 645 36.39 -19.21 -20.62
CA SER A 645 36.78 -17.84 -20.25
C SER A 645 37.18 -17.02 -21.48
N TYR A 646 37.99 -17.59 -22.38
CA TYR A 646 38.42 -16.92 -23.60
C TYR A 646 37.27 -16.62 -24.55
N ARG A 647 36.35 -17.57 -24.74
CA ARG A 647 35.18 -17.37 -25.59
C ARG A 647 34.21 -16.33 -25.06
N VAL A 648 33.96 -16.33 -23.76
CA VAL A 648 33.13 -15.32 -23.10
C VAL A 648 33.79 -13.94 -23.17
N ALA A 649 35.12 -13.85 -22.97
CA ALA A 649 35.85 -12.60 -23.06
C ALA A 649 35.85 -12.00 -24.47
N ILE A 650 36.11 -12.80 -25.51
CA ILE A 650 36.06 -12.35 -26.91
C ILE A 650 34.64 -11.87 -27.28
N TYR A 651 33.61 -12.62 -26.88
CA TYR A 651 32.23 -12.20 -27.10
C TYR A 651 31.90 -10.91 -26.34
N GLY A 652 32.24 -10.83 -25.05
CA GLY A 652 32.04 -9.63 -24.24
C GLY A 652 32.75 -8.42 -24.83
N ALA A 653 33.97 -8.59 -25.35
CA ALA A 653 34.74 -7.55 -26.01
C ALA A 653 34.09 -7.06 -27.31
N ASP A 654 33.55 -7.95 -28.15
CA ASP A 654 32.75 -7.54 -29.31
C ASP A 654 31.59 -6.63 -28.90
N ARG A 655 30.92 -6.98 -27.80
CA ARG A 655 29.75 -6.25 -27.31
C ARG A 655 30.12 -4.95 -26.61
N ILE A 656 31.18 -4.93 -25.82
CA ILE A 656 31.71 -3.71 -25.19
C ILE A 656 32.22 -2.75 -26.26
N ALA A 657 32.98 -3.22 -27.25
CA ALA A 657 33.48 -2.39 -28.34
C ALA A 657 32.36 -1.82 -29.23
N GLY A 658 31.23 -2.52 -29.36
CA GLY A 658 30.06 -2.00 -30.07
C GLY A 658 29.27 -0.97 -29.26
N PHE A 659 29.23 -1.10 -27.92
CA PHE A 659 28.50 -0.21 -27.02
C PHE A 659 29.28 1.06 -26.66
N LEU A 660 30.54 0.92 -26.23
CA LEU A 660 31.46 2.00 -25.85
C LEU A 660 31.97 2.74 -27.08
N THR A 661 31.03 3.35 -27.81
CA THR A 661 31.35 4.31 -28.86
C THR A 661 31.96 5.57 -28.25
N GLN A 662 32.61 6.40 -29.09
CA GLN A 662 33.15 7.68 -28.63
C GLN A 662 32.11 8.56 -27.93
N THR A 663 30.84 8.50 -28.36
CA THR A 663 29.74 9.22 -27.70
C THR A 663 29.49 8.66 -26.31
N VAL A 664 29.25 7.35 -26.18
CA VAL A 664 28.97 6.72 -24.89
C VAL A 664 30.14 6.87 -23.90
N SER A 665 31.39 6.75 -24.35
CA SER A 665 32.56 7.00 -23.49
C SER A 665 32.62 8.45 -23.02
N SER A 666 32.25 9.41 -23.88
CA SER A 666 32.15 10.82 -23.49
C SER A 666 31.07 11.03 -22.43
N ASP A 667 29.89 10.41 -22.60
CA ASP A 667 28.77 10.51 -21.65
C ASP A 667 29.15 9.89 -20.29
N CYS A 668 29.85 8.74 -20.29
CA CYS A 668 30.40 8.14 -19.07
C CYS A 668 31.44 9.04 -18.38
N ALA A 669 32.34 9.65 -19.15
CA ALA A 669 33.34 10.57 -18.61
C ALA A 669 32.68 11.82 -18.00
N GLU A 670 31.64 12.35 -18.64
CA GLU A 670 30.84 13.46 -18.11
C GLU A 670 30.20 13.06 -16.77
N ALA A 671 29.52 11.91 -16.70
CA ALA A 671 28.94 11.40 -15.46
C ALA A 671 29.98 11.23 -14.33
N ILE A 672 31.18 10.73 -14.64
CA ILE A 672 32.29 10.61 -13.68
C ILE A 672 32.77 12.00 -13.21
N GLN A 673 32.91 12.97 -14.10
CA GLN A 673 33.33 14.32 -13.74
C GLN A 673 32.32 15.01 -12.82
N ILE A 674 31.04 14.67 -12.95
CA ILE A 674 30.04 15.16 -12.02
C ILE A 674 30.20 14.51 -10.64
N TYR A 675 30.45 13.20 -10.53
CA TYR A 675 30.83 12.59 -9.25
C TYR A 675 32.06 13.28 -8.62
N VAL A 676 33.07 13.65 -9.42
CA VAL A 676 34.22 14.43 -8.94
C VAL A 676 33.81 15.79 -8.40
N ALA A 677 32.91 16.50 -9.08
CA ALA A 677 32.43 17.80 -8.63
C ALA A 677 31.81 17.69 -7.21
N VAL A 678 31.04 16.63 -6.95
CA VAL A 678 30.49 16.29 -5.61
C VAL A 678 31.61 15.99 -4.62
N ALA A 679 32.47 15.04 -4.96
CA ALA A 679 33.48 14.52 -4.06
C ALA A 679 34.53 15.57 -3.69
N THR A 680 34.79 16.53 -4.58
CA THR A 680 35.76 17.63 -4.36
C THR A 680 35.22 18.80 -3.55
N THR A 681 33.92 18.81 -3.20
CA THR A 681 33.39 19.79 -2.27
C THR A 681 34.19 19.77 -0.96
N ALA A 682 34.37 20.94 -0.34
CA ALA A 682 35.21 21.06 0.85
C ALA A 682 34.73 20.18 2.00
N ILE A 683 33.44 19.86 2.02
CA ILE A 683 32.80 19.12 3.08
C ILE A 683 32.95 17.60 2.86
N VAL A 684 32.71 17.08 1.65
CA VAL A 684 32.95 15.66 1.33
C VAL A 684 34.42 15.28 1.48
N ARG A 685 35.36 16.16 1.11
CA ARG A 685 36.79 15.96 1.36
C ARG A 685 37.14 15.87 2.84
N ALA A 686 36.45 16.64 3.69
CA ALA A 686 36.68 16.61 5.12
C ALA A 686 36.15 15.31 5.76
N GLY A 687 35.04 14.75 5.24
CA GLY A 687 34.47 13.48 5.68
C GLY A 687 35.24 12.24 5.21
N THR A 688 35.64 12.20 3.94
CA THR A 688 36.40 11.07 3.35
C THR A 688 37.89 11.10 3.69
N GLY A 689 38.42 12.28 4.07
CA GLY A 689 39.85 12.51 4.24
C GLY A 689 40.63 12.55 2.92
N TRP A 690 39.95 12.50 1.78
CA TRP A 690 40.59 12.54 0.47
C TRP A 690 40.91 13.98 0.07
N THR A 691 42.08 14.18 -0.53
CA THR A 691 42.45 15.44 -1.16
C THR A 691 41.77 15.57 -2.52
N THR A 692 41.56 16.80 -3.00
CA THR A 692 41.08 17.04 -4.38
C THR A 692 41.91 16.28 -5.40
N PHE A 693 43.24 16.28 -5.21
CA PHE A 693 44.15 15.54 -6.06
C PHE A 693 43.89 14.03 -6.08
N GLN A 694 43.54 13.41 -4.95
CA GLN A 694 43.22 11.98 -4.91
C GLN A 694 41.88 11.67 -5.60
N ILE A 695 40.89 12.54 -5.47
CA ILE A 695 39.59 12.40 -6.14
C ILE A 695 39.74 12.58 -7.65
N GLU A 696 40.44 13.63 -8.09
CA GLU A 696 40.77 13.87 -9.50
C GLU A 696 41.59 12.71 -10.07
N GLN A 697 42.59 12.21 -9.33
CA GLN A 697 43.37 11.05 -9.75
C GLN A 697 42.52 9.78 -9.88
N GLN A 698 41.56 9.56 -8.99
CA GLN A 698 40.66 8.41 -9.06
C GLN A 698 39.75 8.51 -10.29
N SER A 699 39.22 9.69 -10.57
CA SER A 699 38.41 9.96 -11.76
C SER A 699 39.18 9.83 -13.06
N ASP A 700 40.37 10.41 -13.15
CA ASP A 700 41.26 10.22 -14.30
C ASP A 700 41.52 8.72 -14.49
N GLY A 701 41.74 7.98 -13.40
CA GLY A 701 41.86 6.53 -13.43
C GLY A 701 40.61 5.80 -13.93
N TRP A 702 39.40 6.26 -13.60
CA TRP A 702 38.15 5.70 -14.12
C TRP A 702 37.93 5.98 -15.61
N ILE A 703 38.22 7.21 -16.04
CA ILE A 703 38.11 7.61 -17.45
C ILE A 703 39.15 6.85 -18.29
N ASP A 704 40.41 6.85 -17.85
CA ASP A 704 41.49 6.09 -18.50
C ASP A 704 41.13 4.59 -18.55
N TRP A 705 40.54 4.03 -17.49
CA TRP A 705 40.09 2.64 -17.49
C TRP A 705 38.98 2.35 -18.51
N ILE A 706 38.01 3.25 -18.69
CA ILE A 706 36.95 3.10 -19.71
C ILE A 706 37.55 3.13 -21.13
N ASP A 707 38.48 4.05 -21.38
CA ASP A 707 39.15 4.17 -22.68
C ASP A 707 40.05 2.96 -22.96
N ASP A 708 40.86 2.54 -21.98
CA ASP A 708 41.69 1.34 -22.05
C ASP A 708 40.82 0.09 -22.27
N LEU A 709 39.65 0.02 -21.64
CA LEU A 709 38.70 -1.10 -21.81
C LEU A 709 38.13 -1.13 -23.23
N ALA A 710 37.73 0.02 -23.78
CA ALA A 710 37.24 0.13 -25.14
C ALA A 710 38.32 -0.27 -26.18
N ASP A 711 39.56 0.20 -26.00
CA ASP A 711 40.69 -0.11 -26.86
C ASP A 711 41.09 -1.60 -26.77
N ALA A 712 41.16 -2.15 -25.56
CA ALA A 712 41.45 -3.56 -25.34
C ALA A 712 40.35 -4.46 -25.94
N ALA A 713 39.07 -4.08 -25.78
CA ALA A 713 37.94 -4.79 -26.38
C ALA A 713 38.02 -4.80 -27.91
N LEU A 714 38.31 -3.64 -28.54
CA LEU A 714 38.52 -3.52 -29.99
C LEU A 714 39.67 -4.41 -30.49
N ALA A 715 40.74 -4.57 -29.71
CA ALA A 715 41.89 -5.38 -30.09
C ALA A 715 41.58 -6.89 -30.12
N ILE A 716 40.62 -7.36 -29.33
CA ILE A 716 40.37 -8.81 -29.14
C ILE A 716 39.04 -9.32 -29.70
N LYS A 717 38.09 -8.45 -30.06
CA LYS A 717 36.72 -8.86 -30.45
C LYS A 717 36.63 -9.83 -31.64
N ASP A 718 37.58 -9.74 -32.57
CA ASP A 718 37.59 -10.54 -33.81
C ASP A 718 38.49 -11.78 -33.71
N LEU A 719 39.02 -12.09 -32.52
CA LEU A 719 39.92 -13.23 -32.33
C LEU A 719 39.20 -14.57 -32.50
N ASN A 720 39.90 -15.54 -33.08
CA ASN A 720 39.40 -16.91 -33.18
C ASN A 720 39.81 -17.72 -31.94
N PRO A 721 38.86 -18.08 -31.04
CA PRO A 721 39.18 -18.81 -29.82
C PRO A 721 39.77 -20.20 -30.06
N ASP A 722 39.51 -20.81 -31.23
CA ASP A 722 40.03 -22.14 -31.58
C ASP A 722 41.47 -22.10 -32.11
N ALA A 723 42.01 -20.91 -32.40
CA ALA A 723 43.29 -20.73 -33.09
C ALA A 723 44.10 -19.53 -32.61
N LEU A 724 44.08 -19.25 -31.30
CA LEU A 724 44.81 -18.12 -30.71
C LEU A 724 46.33 -18.32 -30.83
N THR A 725 47.01 -17.32 -31.37
CA THR A 725 48.47 -17.19 -31.30
C THR A 725 48.90 -16.75 -29.90
N TYR A 726 50.19 -16.92 -29.58
CA TYR A 726 50.72 -16.45 -28.31
C TYR A 726 50.50 -14.94 -28.07
N GLN A 727 50.61 -14.12 -29.12
CA GLN A 727 50.39 -12.67 -28.99
C GLN A 727 48.92 -12.33 -28.72
N GLU A 728 47.99 -13.06 -29.36
CA GLU A 728 46.55 -12.90 -29.13
C GLU A 728 46.14 -13.37 -27.74
N LEU A 729 46.75 -14.44 -27.22
CA LEU A 729 46.57 -14.88 -25.83
C LEU A 729 47.01 -13.80 -24.83
N VAL A 730 48.19 -13.20 -25.06
CA VAL A 730 48.68 -12.11 -24.19
C VAL A 730 47.73 -10.91 -24.21
N ALA A 731 47.17 -10.55 -25.36
CA ALA A 731 46.19 -9.47 -25.46
C ALA A 731 44.88 -9.81 -24.72
N LEU A 732 44.42 -11.07 -24.83
CA LEU A 732 43.22 -11.55 -24.15
C LEU A 732 43.39 -11.62 -22.62
N GLU A 733 44.55 -12.07 -22.14
CA GLU A 733 44.90 -12.07 -20.72
C GLU A 733 44.99 -10.65 -20.16
N ALA A 734 45.56 -9.70 -20.93
CA ALA A 734 45.58 -8.29 -20.54
C ALA A 734 44.17 -7.69 -20.43
N TYR A 735 43.26 -8.04 -21.36
CA TYR A 735 41.86 -7.64 -21.28
C TYR A 735 41.14 -8.23 -20.05
N LEU A 736 41.38 -9.50 -19.74
CA LEU A 736 40.82 -10.14 -18.54
C LEU A 736 41.37 -9.49 -17.25
N GLU A 737 42.68 -9.21 -17.20
CA GLU A 737 43.31 -8.50 -16.08
C GLU A 737 42.71 -7.10 -15.91
N LEU A 738 42.41 -6.40 -17.01
CA LEU A 738 41.76 -5.09 -16.99
C LEU A 738 40.33 -5.14 -16.44
N LEU A 739 39.55 -6.18 -16.77
CA LEU A 739 38.23 -6.42 -16.19
C LEU A 739 38.32 -6.73 -14.68
N GLU A 740 39.33 -7.49 -14.26
CA GLU A 740 39.57 -7.81 -12.85
C GLU A 740 40.09 -6.60 -12.05
N SER A 741 40.82 -5.68 -12.69
CA SER A 741 41.40 -4.48 -12.07
C SER A 741 40.41 -3.31 -11.98
N THR A 742 39.10 -3.56 -12.01
CA THR A 742 38.09 -2.50 -11.95
C THR A 742 38.37 -1.63 -10.71
N PRO A 743 38.51 -0.29 -10.86
CA PRO A 743 39.03 0.62 -9.82
C PRO A 743 38.04 0.93 -8.67
N PHE A 744 37.43 -0.09 -8.08
CA PHE A 744 36.55 -0.01 -6.90
C PHE A 744 37.25 -0.36 -5.59
#